data_AF-A0A7X7K9Y8-F1
#
_entry.id   AF-A0A7X7K9Y8-F1
#
_cell.length_a   1.000
_cell.length_b   1.000
_cell.length_c   1.000
_cell.angle_alpha   90.00
_cell.angle_beta   90.00
_cell.angle_gamma   90.00
#
_symmetry.space_group_name_H-M   'P 1'
#
loop_
_entity.id
_entity.type
_entity.pdbx_description
1 polymer ?
#
loop_
_entity_poly.entity_id
_entity_poly.type
_entity_poly.pdbx_seq_one_letter_code
_entity_poly.pdbx_strand_id
1 'polypeptide(L)'
;MGNHEFDRGFADLTDRVIDRYGDPRYALGANVYAKGTKTPVLDEFWVTEVDGVRVGFIGTVTPQTASMVSPDLIEEIDFGDQLEAANRVAARLSDGISGNGEADVIVLLTHEGASTSRCADIPGEGSTYAKLVTKASSKIDAIFSGHTHLQYACELPVAWSGGKKRPVLQGWEYGKALARLELTVDAASKDVVRAKGSVVALHDGTTALYPADPSVAQIVTDAKAAADLVGNQPIGKVSASITRAYSGTSEDRGSESSLGNLVADVQLWATSNPSFAGTPAQIGIMNPGGVRADLAFTGDGTVTYKQVANVQPFGNTLVTMDLTGAQLKAVLEEQWQPDGASRPKLHLGLSKDLSYTYVRDAPRGQHVQEITFRGTVVKPGDTFRVVTNSFLAAGGDNFTTFAQGTGRADTGMVDLEATVRYFEANPVVAPAAVGRAQVYVAPEEPEEPQEPEVPGEEDDDDEEAGPAATSTRLSVSKSKITAGRSVTLTARVTGTTSGWVDFYRGSSKVGAAKVSSSGKATLRYTPRVGTHTLRATFRGTTQAKTSKSAKVVLKVARATSKLGSVKLSSKSIKRGKTLTVTVKVSPKALARSGSVAVYYKSKKVGSAMVSSKGVAKVKVKTSRLGKKAGKRTLKVRYLGTSQVKASSSKSVRLTLR
;
A
#
# COMPACT_ATOMS: atom_id res chain seq x y z
N MET A 1 13.55 -20.68 -0.79
CA MET A 1 12.35 -20.44 0.05
C MET A 1 12.01 -18.97 0.08
N GLY A 2 10.77 -18.61 0.42
CA GLY A 2 10.29 -17.26 0.70
C GLY A 2 9.77 -17.12 2.13
N ASN A 3 9.24 -15.95 2.47
CA ASN A 3 8.81 -15.67 3.85
C ASN A 3 7.60 -16.53 4.26
N HIS A 4 6.66 -16.77 3.33
CA HIS A 4 5.42 -17.49 3.63
C HIS A 4 5.59 -19.00 3.82
N GLU A 5 6.72 -19.57 3.42
CA GLU A 5 7.07 -20.94 3.77
C GLU A 5 7.31 -21.13 5.28
N PHE A 6 7.49 -20.03 6.03
CA PHE A 6 7.66 -20.03 7.48
C PHE A 6 6.39 -19.62 8.24
N ASP A 7 5.24 -19.44 7.58
CA ASP A 7 3.99 -19.00 8.22
C ASP A 7 3.54 -19.91 9.37
N ARG A 8 3.85 -21.21 9.27
CA ARG A 8 3.57 -22.23 10.30
C ARG A 8 4.80 -22.64 11.11
N GLY A 9 5.89 -21.89 10.95
CA GLY A 9 7.15 -22.10 11.65
C GLY A 9 8.17 -22.96 10.92
N PHE A 10 9.39 -22.96 11.45
CA PHE A 10 10.52 -23.66 10.85
C PHE A 10 10.38 -25.18 10.89
N ALA A 11 9.79 -25.72 11.97
CA ALA A 11 9.49 -27.14 12.08
C ALA A 11 8.44 -27.60 11.05
N ASP A 12 7.38 -26.82 10.82
CA ASP A 12 6.39 -27.17 9.79
C ASP A 12 6.99 -27.18 8.37
N LEU A 13 7.88 -26.22 8.08
CA LEU A 13 8.63 -26.20 6.83
C LEU A 13 9.47 -27.47 6.67
N THR A 14 10.28 -27.81 7.67
CA THR A 14 11.26 -28.90 7.58
C THR A 14 10.61 -30.28 7.67
N ASP A 15 9.73 -30.50 8.66
CA ASP A 15 9.17 -31.81 8.96
C ASP A 15 7.96 -32.18 8.10
N ARG A 16 7.23 -31.18 7.55
CA ARG A 16 6.03 -31.43 6.76
C ARG A 16 6.15 -30.97 5.32
N VAL A 17 6.60 -29.75 5.06
CA VAL A 17 6.57 -29.21 3.69
C VAL A 17 7.69 -29.81 2.83
N ILE A 18 8.94 -29.79 3.31
CA ILE A 18 10.09 -30.34 2.60
C ILE A 18 9.95 -31.86 2.48
N ASP A 19 9.64 -32.55 3.58
CA ASP A 19 9.43 -34.00 3.59
C ASP A 19 8.34 -34.45 2.62
N ARG A 20 7.16 -33.81 2.66
CA ARG A 20 6.03 -34.17 1.78
C ARG A 20 6.28 -33.85 0.31
N TYR A 21 7.09 -32.83 0.00
CA TYR A 21 7.52 -32.59 -1.38
C TYR A 21 8.45 -33.70 -1.86
N GLY A 22 9.22 -34.30 -0.95
CA GLY A 22 10.07 -35.46 -1.22
C GLY A 22 11.37 -35.13 -1.97
N ASP A 23 11.69 -33.85 -2.10
CA ASP A 23 12.88 -33.39 -2.81
C ASP A 23 13.43 -32.09 -2.18
N PRO A 24 14.52 -32.18 -1.39
CA PRO A 24 15.08 -31.03 -0.67
C PRO A 24 15.70 -29.99 -1.59
N ARG A 25 15.97 -30.30 -2.87
CA ARG A 25 16.61 -29.39 -3.84
C ARG A 25 15.84 -28.09 -4.04
N TYR A 26 14.55 -28.08 -3.72
CA TYR A 26 13.68 -26.92 -3.86
C TYR A 26 13.68 -26.00 -2.62
N ALA A 27 14.29 -26.44 -1.52
CA ALA A 27 14.29 -25.76 -0.23
C ALA A 27 15.62 -25.07 0.10
N LEU A 28 16.04 -24.14 -0.77
CA LEU A 28 17.31 -23.44 -0.59
C LEU A 28 17.19 -22.18 0.29
N GLY A 29 18.19 -21.94 1.15
CA GLY A 29 18.23 -20.82 2.10
C GLY A 29 19.60 -20.55 2.73
N ALA A 30 20.59 -20.12 1.94
CA ALA A 30 21.98 -19.87 2.35
C ALA A 30 22.17 -18.82 3.48
N ASN A 31 21.18 -17.94 3.69
CA ASN A 31 21.19 -16.93 4.74
C ASN A 31 20.22 -17.24 5.89
N VAL A 32 19.73 -18.48 5.99
CA VAL A 32 18.93 -18.94 7.13
C VAL A 32 19.85 -19.74 8.05
N TYR A 33 20.08 -19.21 9.25
CA TYR A 33 21.08 -19.70 10.18
C TYR A 33 20.46 -20.20 11.47
N ALA A 34 21.13 -21.11 12.17
CA ALA A 34 20.78 -21.44 13.55
C ALA A 34 20.97 -20.19 14.43
N LYS A 35 20.05 -19.99 15.39
CA LYS A 35 19.99 -18.78 16.23
C LYS A 35 21.34 -18.38 16.80
N GLY A 36 21.72 -17.12 16.61
CA GLY A 36 22.97 -16.56 17.14
C GLY A 36 24.24 -17.04 16.43
N THR A 37 24.12 -17.78 15.32
CA THR A 37 25.27 -18.31 14.57
C THR A 37 25.26 -17.87 13.10
N LYS A 38 26.24 -18.37 12.33
CA LYS A 38 26.27 -18.32 10.86
C LYS A 38 26.23 -19.73 10.25
N THR A 39 25.77 -20.72 11.00
CA THR A 39 25.64 -22.10 10.55
C THR A 39 24.33 -22.25 9.78
N PRO A 40 24.35 -22.54 8.46
CA PRO A 40 23.14 -22.72 7.68
C PRO A 40 22.29 -23.88 8.20
N VAL A 41 20.97 -23.69 8.25
CA VAL A 41 19.98 -24.73 8.65
C VAL A 41 19.11 -25.22 7.49
N LEU A 42 19.35 -24.70 6.30
CA LEU A 42 18.80 -25.16 5.02
C LEU A 42 19.94 -25.37 4.05
N ASP A 43 19.72 -26.18 3.01
CA ASP A 43 20.68 -26.30 1.92
C ASP A 43 20.94 -24.92 1.31
N GLU A 44 22.21 -24.58 1.16
CA GLU A 44 22.62 -23.26 0.71
C GLU A 44 22.48 -23.11 -0.81
N PHE A 45 22.77 -24.22 -1.50
CA PHE A 45 22.75 -24.31 -2.95
C PHE A 45 22.41 -25.73 -3.41
N TRP A 46 22.10 -25.84 -4.69
CA TRP A 46 22.01 -27.11 -5.40
C TRP A 46 22.73 -27.00 -6.74
N VAL A 47 23.43 -28.05 -7.15
CA VAL A 47 24.16 -28.10 -8.43
C VAL A 47 23.61 -29.25 -9.26
N THR A 48 23.40 -29.00 -10.54
CA THR A 48 23.00 -30.01 -11.52
C THR A 48 23.84 -29.92 -12.77
N GLU A 49 24.01 -31.02 -13.46
CA GLU A 49 24.64 -31.04 -14.77
C GLU A 49 23.58 -31.05 -15.88
N VAL A 50 23.79 -30.23 -16.90
CA VAL A 50 22.99 -30.20 -18.13
C VAL A 50 23.96 -30.18 -19.30
N ASP A 51 23.93 -31.21 -20.14
CA ASP A 51 24.81 -31.34 -21.32
C ASP A 51 26.30 -31.08 -21.02
N GLY A 52 26.79 -31.57 -19.88
CA GLY A 52 28.18 -31.38 -19.46
C GLY A 52 28.52 -29.97 -18.97
N VAL A 53 27.52 -29.17 -18.58
CA VAL A 53 27.67 -27.87 -17.91
C VAL A 53 27.05 -27.97 -16.52
N ARG A 54 27.81 -27.62 -15.49
CA ARG A 54 27.34 -27.60 -14.10
C ARG A 54 26.66 -26.26 -13.80
N VAL A 55 25.38 -26.32 -13.43
CA VAL A 55 24.57 -25.16 -13.08
C VAL A 55 24.30 -25.18 -11.58
N GLY A 56 24.85 -24.20 -10.88
CA GLY A 56 24.65 -23.97 -9.45
C GLY A 56 23.53 -22.98 -9.18
N PHE A 57 22.63 -23.33 -8.27
CA PHE A 57 21.55 -22.47 -7.80
C PHE A 57 21.79 -22.12 -6.34
N ILE A 58 21.92 -20.82 -6.03
CA ILE A 58 22.06 -20.33 -4.66
C ILE A 58 20.70 -19.84 -4.18
N GLY A 59 20.22 -20.28 -3.01
CA GLY A 59 18.96 -19.80 -2.44
C GLY A 59 19.17 -18.73 -1.37
N THR A 60 18.40 -17.65 -1.38
CA THR A 60 18.34 -16.69 -0.26
C THR A 60 16.92 -16.28 0.07
N VAL A 61 16.65 -16.04 1.35
CA VAL A 61 15.35 -15.64 1.91
C VAL A 61 15.44 -14.19 2.39
N THR A 62 14.40 -13.37 2.23
CA THR A 62 14.42 -11.99 2.76
C THR A 62 14.61 -11.99 4.29
N PRO A 63 15.51 -11.14 4.84
CA PRO A 63 15.64 -10.93 6.28
C PRO A 63 14.36 -10.40 6.92
N GLN A 64 13.47 -9.79 6.13
CA GLN A 64 12.18 -9.28 6.59
C GLN A 64 11.27 -10.41 7.10
N THR A 65 11.56 -11.68 6.76
CA THR A 65 10.81 -12.84 7.25
C THR A 65 10.66 -12.81 8.78
N ALA A 66 11.71 -12.40 9.50
CA ALA A 66 11.68 -12.28 10.97
C ALA A 66 10.57 -11.35 11.51
N SER A 67 10.06 -10.43 10.68
CA SER A 67 8.97 -9.49 11.01
C SER A 67 7.64 -9.81 10.32
N MET A 68 7.62 -10.82 9.46
CA MET A 68 6.49 -11.17 8.57
C MET A 68 5.82 -12.49 8.94
N VAL A 69 6.48 -13.31 9.76
CA VAL A 69 5.89 -14.51 10.36
C VAL A 69 5.90 -14.36 11.88
N SER A 70 5.22 -15.26 12.59
CA SER A 70 5.19 -15.24 14.05
C SER A 70 6.60 -15.49 14.61
N PRO A 71 7.19 -14.57 15.39
CA PRO A 71 8.51 -14.73 16.01
C PRO A 71 8.63 -16.02 16.83
N ASP A 72 7.57 -16.38 17.56
CA ASP A 72 7.48 -17.57 18.41
C ASP A 72 7.65 -18.87 17.59
N LEU A 73 7.40 -18.83 16.27
CA LEU A 73 7.51 -19.98 15.36
C LEU A 73 8.88 -20.09 14.65
N ILE A 74 9.78 -19.14 14.89
CA ILE A 74 11.11 -19.05 14.25
C ILE A 74 12.22 -18.72 15.27
N GLU A 75 12.00 -18.96 16.56
CA GLU A 75 12.94 -18.60 17.63
C GLU A 75 14.33 -19.25 17.46
N GLU A 76 14.37 -20.43 16.85
CA GLU A 76 15.57 -21.24 16.65
C GLU A 76 16.44 -20.80 15.46
N ILE A 77 15.97 -19.83 14.67
CA ILE A 77 16.66 -19.41 13.44
C ILE A 77 16.85 -17.89 13.36
N ASP A 78 17.85 -17.48 12.58
CA ASP A 78 18.10 -16.10 12.19
C ASP A 78 18.15 -15.98 10.66
N PHE A 79 17.68 -14.84 10.14
CA PHE A 79 17.79 -14.49 8.73
C PHE A 79 18.91 -13.47 8.55
N GLY A 80 20.05 -13.91 8.01
CA GLY A 80 21.24 -13.09 7.80
C GLY A 80 21.22 -12.27 6.51
N ASP A 81 22.31 -11.54 6.25
CA ASP A 81 22.47 -10.72 5.04
C ASP A 81 22.53 -11.59 3.77
N GLN A 82 21.67 -11.28 2.80
CA GLN A 82 21.55 -12.06 1.57
C GLN A 82 22.75 -11.87 0.65
N LEU A 83 23.35 -10.68 0.63
CA LEU A 83 24.49 -10.37 -0.25
C LEU A 83 25.75 -11.07 0.25
N GLU A 84 25.97 -11.07 1.56
CA GLU A 84 27.03 -11.82 2.24
C GLU A 84 26.93 -13.31 1.91
N ALA A 85 25.77 -13.93 2.16
CA ALA A 85 25.55 -15.34 1.89
C ALA A 85 25.69 -15.68 0.39
N ALA A 86 25.09 -14.89 -0.49
CA ALA A 86 25.18 -15.12 -1.94
C ALA A 86 26.62 -15.06 -2.44
N ASN A 87 27.42 -14.10 -1.96
CA ASN A 87 28.82 -13.97 -2.35
C ASN A 87 29.69 -15.09 -1.76
N ARG A 88 29.44 -15.48 -0.50
CA ARG A 88 30.13 -16.60 0.15
C ARG A 88 29.92 -17.91 -0.61
N VAL A 89 28.67 -18.21 -0.94
CA VAL A 89 28.33 -19.44 -1.66
C VAL A 89 28.85 -19.37 -3.11
N ALA A 90 28.71 -18.23 -3.80
CA ALA A 90 29.26 -18.09 -5.15
C ALA A 90 30.78 -18.26 -5.20
N ALA A 91 31.52 -17.82 -4.17
CA ALA A 91 32.95 -18.08 -4.06
C ALA A 91 33.23 -19.58 -3.92
N ARG A 92 32.51 -20.28 -3.05
CA ARG A 92 32.63 -21.74 -2.89
C ARG A 92 32.33 -22.51 -4.18
N LEU A 93 31.31 -22.10 -4.93
CA LEU A 93 30.92 -22.77 -6.19
C LEU A 93 31.89 -22.48 -7.34
N SER A 94 32.92 -21.65 -7.15
CA SER A 94 33.85 -21.25 -8.20
C SER A 94 35.30 -21.13 -7.72
N ASP A 95 35.66 -21.83 -6.65
CA ASP A 95 37.00 -21.78 -6.04
C ASP A 95 37.99 -22.80 -6.62
N GLY A 96 37.50 -23.71 -7.47
CA GLY A 96 38.28 -24.74 -8.15
C GLY A 96 38.49 -26.00 -7.31
N ILE A 97 37.84 -26.13 -6.14
CA ILE A 97 38.00 -27.28 -5.26
C ILE A 97 37.03 -28.38 -5.68
N SER A 98 37.55 -29.43 -6.31
CA SER A 98 36.73 -30.58 -6.72
C SER A 98 35.96 -31.19 -5.55
N GLY A 99 34.67 -31.48 -5.77
CA GLY A 99 33.80 -32.15 -4.80
C GLY A 99 33.09 -31.23 -3.79
N ASN A 100 33.33 -29.92 -3.80
CA ASN A 100 32.69 -28.99 -2.85
C ASN A 100 31.41 -28.30 -3.39
N GLY A 101 31.03 -28.54 -4.65
CA GLY A 101 29.89 -27.91 -5.32
C GLY A 101 30.20 -27.11 -6.58
N GLU A 102 31.43 -27.12 -7.09
CA GLU A 102 31.85 -26.41 -8.32
C GLU A 102 30.79 -26.32 -9.44
N ALA A 103 30.56 -25.11 -9.94
CA ALA A 103 29.60 -24.78 -10.97
C ALA A 103 30.22 -23.88 -12.05
N ASP A 104 29.82 -24.13 -13.29
CA ASP A 104 30.25 -23.35 -14.46
C ASP A 104 29.32 -22.14 -14.69
N VAL A 105 28.05 -22.29 -14.31
CA VAL A 105 27.01 -21.25 -14.35
C VAL A 105 26.40 -21.10 -12.97
N ILE A 106 26.31 -19.87 -12.45
CA ILE A 106 25.73 -19.63 -11.12
C ILE A 106 24.49 -18.74 -11.23
N VAL A 107 23.36 -19.23 -10.72
CA VAL A 107 22.08 -18.53 -10.66
C VAL A 107 21.70 -18.27 -9.21
N LEU A 108 21.42 -17.02 -8.86
CA LEU A 108 20.87 -16.66 -7.55
C LEU A 108 19.33 -16.70 -7.60
N LEU A 109 18.74 -17.50 -6.72
CA LEU A 109 17.32 -17.54 -6.43
C LEU A 109 17.07 -16.79 -5.11
N THR A 110 16.49 -15.60 -5.18
CA THR A 110 16.27 -14.76 -4.00
C THR A 110 14.79 -14.44 -3.81
N HIS A 111 14.28 -14.60 -2.59
CA HIS A 111 12.94 -14.15 -2.24
C HIS A 111 12.99 -12.77 -1.58
N GLU A 112 13.44 -11.80 -2.35
CA GLU A 112 13.44 -10.37 -2.08
C GLU A 112 13.19 -9.65 -3.42
N GLY A 113 12.75 -8.39 -3.42
CA GLY A 113 12.36 -7.74 -4.67
C GLY A 113 12.47 -6.22 -4.68
N ALA A 114 12.39 -5.65 -5.89
CA ALA A 114 12.37 -4.20 -6.10
C ALA A 114 11.06 -3.56 -5.63
N SER A 115 11.10 -2.26 -5.34
CA SER A 115 9.88 -1.46 -5.08
C SER A 115 9.20 -0.97 -6.37
N THR A 116 9.86 -1.11 -7.52
CA THR A 116 9.33 -0.73 -8.84
C THR A 116 9.58 -1.78 -9.92
N SER A 117 8.73 -1.81 -10.94
CA SER A 117 8.95 -2.61 -12.16
C SER A 117 9.85 -1.89 -13.18
N ARG A 118 10.22 -0.63 -12.94
CA ARG A 118 11.07 0.14 -13.87
C ARG A 118 12.54 -0.18 -13.65
N CYS A 119 13.12 -1.00 -14.52
CA CYS A 119 14.52 -1.45 -14.42
C CYS A 119 15.56 -0.34 -14.18
N ALA A 120 15.37 0.85 -14.76
CA ALA A 120 16.30 1.97 -14.61
C ALA A 120 16.33 2.55 -13.18
N ASP A 121 15.23 2.40 -12.44
CA ASP A 121 15.09 2.96 -11.09
C ASP A 121 15.69 2.00 -10.04
N ILE A 122 15.67 0.68 -10.29
CA ILE A 122 16.08 -0.37 -9.32
C ILE A 122 17.47 -0.11 -8.70
N PRO A 123 18.54 0.21 -9.47
CA PRO A 123 19.86 0.45 -8.87
C PRO A 123 19.90 1.68 -7.95
N GLY A 124 19.00 2.64 -8.13
CA GLY A 124 18.96 3.91 -7.41
C GLY A 124 18.05 3.93 -6.18
N GLU A 125 17.34 2.84 -5.88
CA GLU A 125 16.37 2.82 -4.76
C GLU A 125 17.02 2.84 -3.37
N GLY A 126 18.32 2.53 -3.26
CA GLY A 126 19.04 2.49 -1.98
C GLY A 126 18.65 1.33 -1.05
N SER A 127 17.76 0.44 -1.50
CA SER A 127 17.26 -0.72 -0.75
C SER A 127 18.32 -1.82 -0.58
N THR A 128 18.10 -2.73 0.37
CA THR A 128 18.90 -3.96 0.53
C THR A 128 18.87 -4.81 -0.74
N TYR A 129 17.72 -4.92 -1.40
CA TYR A 129 17.58 -5.57 -2.70
C TYR A 129 18.44 -4.91 -3.78
N ALA A 130 18.40 -3.58 -3.91
CA ALA A 130 19.21 -2.86 -4.88
C ALA A 130 20.71 -3.13 -4.67
N LYS A 131 21.16 -3.17 -3.40
CA LYS A 131 22.53 -3.56 -3.05
C LYS A 131 22.81 -5.01 -3.43
N LEU A 132 21.93 -5.96 -3.09
CA LEU A 132 22.07 -7.37 -3.43
C LEU A 132 22.29 -7.57 -4.94
N VAL A 133 21.39 -7.05 -5.79
CA VAL A 133 21.44 -7.35 -7.23
C VAL A 133 22.54 -6.62 -7.98
N THR A 134 22.98 -5.46 -7.49
CA THR A 134 24.09 -4.70 -8.10
C THR A 134 25.46 -5.14 -7.59
N LYS A 135 25.57 -5.57 -6.32
CA LYS A 135 26.84 -5.90 -5.67
C LYS A 135 27.11 -7.40 -5.51
N ALA A 136 26.16 -8.26 -5.86
CA ALA A 136 26.40 -9.70 -5.95
C ALA A 136 27.63 -10.00 -6.81
N SER A 137 28.35 -11.07 -6.51
CA SER A 137 29.57 -11.48 -7.20
C SER A 137 29.39 -11.49 -8.72
N SER A 138 30.42 -11.08 -9.46
CA SER A 138 30.42 -11.13 -10.93
C SER A 138 30.35 -12.56 -11.50
N LYS A 139 30.62 -13.55 -10.64
CA LYS A 139 30.45 -14.99 -10.88
C LYS A 139 28.99 -15.44 -10.92
N ILE A 140 28.05 -14.65 -10.37
CA ILE A 140 26.62 -14.93 -10.48
C ILE A 140 26.11 -14.38 -11.83
N ASP A 141 25.70 -15.27 -12.72
CA ASP A 141 25.34 -14.96 -14.10
C ASP A 141 23.92 -14.42 -14.26
N ALA A 142 23.00 -14.83 -13.39
CA ALA A 142 21.62 -14.35 -13.40
C ALA A 142 20.98 -14.38 -12.01
N ILE A 143 19.94 -13.56 -11.83
CA ILE A 143 19.19 -13.49 -10.57
C ILE A 143 17.70 -13.62 -10.86
N PHE A 144 17.05 -14.59 -10.20
CA PHE A 144 15.60 -14.64 -10.07
C PHE A 144 15.21 -14.09 -8.70
N SER A 145 14.29 -13.14 -8.70
CA SER A 145 13.78 -12.44 -7.52
C SER A 145 12.30 -12.78 -7.27
N GLY A 146 11.77 -12.35 -6.13
CA GLY A 146 10.40 -12.63 -5.69
C GLY A 146 9.88 -11.57 -4.73
N HIS A 147 9.02 -11.98 -3.79
CA HIS A 147 8.53 -11.19 -2.65
C HIS A 147 7.60 -10.00 -2.98
N THR A 148 7.97 -9.13 -3.92
CA THR A 148 7.27 -7.85 -4.17
C THR A 148 6.13 -7.93 -5.19
N HIS A 149 5.92 -9.10 -5.79
CA HIS A 149 4.84 -9.39 -6.73
C HIS A 149 4.88 -8.50 -7.98
N LEU A 150 6.08 -8.15 -8.42
CA LEU A 150 6.29 -7.30 -9.58
C LEU A 150 6.67 -8.13 -10.81
N GLN A 151 6.35 -7.59 -11.98
CA GLN A 151 6.76 -8.15 -13.26
C GLN A 151 7.91 -7.33 -13.83
N TYR A 152 9.07 -7.95 -14.03
CA TYR A 152 10.19 -7.35 -14.76
C TYR A 152 11.20 -8.39 -15.26
N ALA A 153 11.90 -8.05 -16.35
CA ALA A 153 13.12 -8.70 -16.81
C ALA A 153 14.12 -7.60 -17.17
N CYS A 154 15.11 -7.39 -16.30
CA CYS A 154 16.03 -6.26 -16.37
C CYS A 154 17.45 -6.73 -16.67
N GLU A 155 18.22 -5.86 -17.32
CA GLU A 155 19.69 -5.99 -17.43
C GLU A 155 20.33 -4.97 -16.48
N LEU A 156 20.72 -5.41 -15.29
CA LEU A 156 21.23 -4.54 -14.23
C LEU A 156 22.76 -4.53 -14.17
N PRO A 157 23.39 -3.40 -13.82
CA PRO A 157 24.85 -3.30 -13.73
C PRO A 157 25.40 -4.20 -12.62
N VAL A 158 26.52 -4.85 -12.90
CA VAL A 158 27.33 -5.58 -11.92
C VAL A 158 28.43 -4.64 -11.45
N ALA A 159 28.45 -4.33 -10.16
CA ALA A 159 29.48 -3.46 -9.60
C ALA A 159 30.89 -4.08 -9.77
N TRP A 160 31.89 -3.21 -9.95
CA TRP A 160 33.32 -3.59 -10.11
C TRP A 160 33.64 -4.54 -11.27
N SER A 161 32.74 -4.70 -12.23
CA SER A 161 32.86 -5.66 -13.34
C SER A 161 33.34 -5.06 -14.67
N GLY A 162 33.75 -3.78 -14.69
CA GLY A 162 34.10 -3.10 -15.94
C GLY A 162 32.92 -2.86 -16.90
N GLY A 163 31.69 -2.83 -16.38
CA GLY A 163 30.48 -2.54 -17.17
C GLY A 163 29.63 -3.75 -17.55
N LYS A 164 29.94 -4.96 -17.04
CA LYS A 164 29.08 -6.15 -17.19
C LYS A 164 27.67 -5.83 -16.67
N LYS A 165 26.67 -6.28 -17.41
CA LYS A 165 25.28 -6.33 -16.97
C LYS A 165 24.86 -7.78 -16.81
N ARG A 166 23.89 -8.03 -15.94
CA ARG A 166 23.31 -9.35 -15.76
C ARG A 166 21.78 -9.31 -15.81
N PRO A 167 21.13 -10.39 -16.27
CA PRO A 167 19.69 -10.55 -16.14
C PRO A 167 19.25 -10.63 -14.68
N VAL A 168 18.23 -9.83 -14.34
CA VAL A 168 17.53 -9.85 -13.06
C VAL A 168 16.03 -9.87 -13.32
N LEU A 169 15.35 -10.94 -12.91
CA LEU A 169 13.97 -11.23 -13.30
C LEU A 169 13.03 -11.39 -12.10
N GLN A 170 11.75 -11.04 -12.28
CA GLN A 170 10.67 -11.45 -11.38
C GLN A 170 9.43 -11.85 -12.20
N GLY A 171 8.91 -13.04 -11.89
CA GLY A 171 7.83 -13.71 -12.61
C GLY A 171 6.41 -13.28 -12.22
N TRP A 172 6.21 -12.04 -11.78
CA TRP A 172 4.93 -11.54 -11.27
C TRP A 172 4.40 -12.36 -10.07
N GLU A 173 3.08 -12.56 -9.97
CA GLU A 173 2.40 -13.24 -8.84
C GLU A 173 1.36 -14.24 -9.34
N TYR A 174 0.96 -15.18 -8.46
CA TYR A 174 -0.21 -16.06 -8.62
C TYR A 174 -0.24 -16.90 -9.91
N GLY A 175 0.93 -17.25 -10.46
CA GLY A 175 1.02 -18.01 -11.72
C GLY A 175 0.54 -17.24 -12.95
N LYS A 176 0.50 -15.91 -12.89
CA LYS A 176 0.05 -15.07 -14.01
C LYS A 176 1.10 -14.93 -15.12
N ALA A 177 2.37 -15.13 -14.79
CA ALA A 177 3.47 -15.07 -15.73
C ALA A 177 4.58 -16.08 -15.35
N LEU A 178 5.44 -16.40 -16.31
CA LEU A 178 6.62 -17.22 -16.14
C LEU A 178 7.87 -16.39 -16.45
N ALA A 179 8.77 -16.24 -15.48
CA ALA A 179 10.09 -15.68 -15.74
C ALA A 179 10.95 -16.71 -16.49
N ARG A 180 11.54 -16.30 -17.61
CA ARG A 180 12.34 -17.16 -18.48
C ARG A 180 13.71 -16.56 -18.72
N LEU A 181 14.74 -17.34 -18.41
CA LEU A 181 16.14 -17.04 -18.70
C LEU A 181 16.62 -17.96 -19.82
N GLU A 182 17.22 -17.39 -20.85
CA GLU A 182 17.93 -18.11 -21.89
C GLU A 182 19.43 -17.84 -21.74
N LEU A 183 20.23 -18.89 -21.53
CA LEU A 183 21.69 -18.81 -21.46
C LEU A 183 22.31 -19.52 -22.66
N THR A 184 23.41 -18.97 -23.17
CA THR A 184 24.29 -19.64 -24.13
C THR A 184 25.66 -19.76 -23.47
N VAL A 185 26.14 -21.00 -23.37
CA VAL A 185 27.39 -21.36 -22.71
C VAL A 185 28.37 -21.86 -23.76
N ASP A 186 29.61 -21.39 -23.72
CA ASP A 186 30.67 -21.93 -24.56
C ASP A 186 31.04 -23.35 -24.07
N ALA A 187 31.02 -24.34 -24.97
CA ALA A 187 31.20 -25.72 -24.56
C ALA A 187 32.63 -26.04 -24.09
N ALA A 188 33.63 -25.27 -24.51
CA ALA A 188 35.04 -25.51 -24.20
C ALA A 188 35.48 -24.74 -22.95
N SER A 189 35.21 -23.43 -22.89
CA SER A 189 35.57 -22.61 -21.72
C SER A 189 34.57 -22.73 -20.58
N LYS A 190 33.36 -23.21 -20.88
CA LYS A 190 32.21 -23.28 -19.95
C LYS A 190 31.70 -21.91 -19.49
N ASP A 191 32.11 -20.83 -20.15
CA ASP A 191 31.66 -19.47 -19.83
C ASP A 191 30.30 -19.15 -20.43
N VAL A 192 29.50 -18.35 -19.71
CA VAL A 192 28.27 -17.75 -20.25
C VAL A 192 28.62 -16.63 -21.24
N VAL A 193 28.37 -16.87 -22.53
CA VAL A 193 28.64 -15.89 -23.60
C VAL A 193 27.42 -15.04 -23.94
N ARG A 194 26.21 -15.49 -23.58
CA ARG A 194 24.97 -14.72 -23.73
C ARG A 194 23.96 -15.09 -22.66
N ALA A 195 23.32 -14.07 -22.10
CA ALA A 195 22.22 -14.23 -21.15
C ALA A 195 21.08 -13.29 -21.55
N LYS A 196 19.85 -13.81 -21.60
CA LYS A 196 18.66 -13.02 -21.94
C LYS A 196 17.50 -13.37 -21.02
N GLY A 197 17.03 -12.37 -20.29
CA GLY A 197 15.82 -12.49 -19.47
C GLY A 197 14.54 -12.07 -20.20
N SER A 198 13.42 -12.72 -19.90
CA SER A 198 12.09 -12.33 -20.34
C SER A 198 11.02 -12.76 -19.32
N VAL A 199 9.84 -12.15 -19.38
CA VAL A 199 8.66 -12.62 -18.65
C VAL A 199 7.55 -12.95 -19.63
N VAL A 200 7.14 -14.21 -19.64
CA VAL A 200 6.10 -14.75 -20.51
C VAL A 200 4.76 -14.63 -19.78
N ALA A 201 3.83 -13.84 -20.32
CA ALA A 201 2.48 -13.76 -19.77
C ALA A 201 1.76 -15.10 -19.98
N LEU A 202 1.12 -15.64 -18.95
CA LEU A 202 0.35 -16.88 -19.03
C LEU A 202 -1.15 -16.62 -19.24
N HIS A 203 -1.59 -15.36 -19.09
CA HIS A 203 -2.97 -14.93 -19.34
C HIS A 203 -3.02 -13.47 -19.84
N ASP A 204 -4.13 -13.08 -20.48
CA ASP A 204 -4.36 -11.71 -21.01
C ASP A 204 -5.10 -10.76 -20.04
N GLY A 205 -5.19 -11.14 -18.77
CA GLY A 205 -6.04 -10.50 -17.76
C GLY A 205 -7.36 -11.23 -17.50
N THR A 206 -7.84 -12.02 -18.46
CA THR A 206 -9.13 -12.74 -18.36
C THR A 206 -9.09 -14.18 -18.86
N THR A 207 -8.19 -14.50 -19.77
CA THR A 207 -8.11 -15.77 -20.48
C THR A 207 -6.69 -16.30 -20.41
N ALA A 208 -6.53 -17.60 -20.17
CA ALA A 208 -5.23 -18.27 -20.28
C ALA A 208 -4.72 -18.20 -21.74
N LEU A 209 -3.43 -17.96 -21.92
CA LEU A 209 -2.78 -17.87 -23.23
C LEU A 209 -2.26 -19.22 -23.74
N TYR A 210 -2.24 -20.24 -22.88
CA TYR A 210 -1.74 -21.59 -23.17
C TYR A 210 -2.76 -22.64 -22.72
N PRO A 211 -2.85 -23.79 -23.42
CA PRO A 211 -3.66 -24.91 -22.96
C PRO A 211 -3.13 -25.45 -21.63
N ALA A 212 -4.03 -25.87 -20.74
CA ALA A 212 -3.64 -26.55 -19.52
C ALA A 212 -3.10 -27.95 -19.83
N ASP A 213 -2.06 -28.37 -19.10
CA ASP A 213 -1.60 -29.76 -19.14
C ASP A 213 -2.72 -30.68 -18.60
N PRO A 214 -3.17 -31.71 -19.34
CA PRO A 214 -4.29 -32.55 -18.92
C PRO A 214 -4.07 -33.25 -17.57
N SER A 215 -2.84 -33.69 -17.27
CA SER A 215 -2.52 -34.39 -16.03
C SER A 215 -2.59 -33.45 -14.82
N VAL A 216 -2.04 -32.24 -14.96
CA VAL A 216 -2.09 -31.20 -13.92
C VAL A 216 -3.51 -30.68 -13.74
N ALA A 217 -4.26 -30.50 -14.84
CA ALA A 217 -5.64 -30.05 -14.80
C ALA A 217 -6.54 -31.01 -14.00
N GLN A 218 -6.29 -32.32 -14.10
CA GLN A 218 -7.03 -33.32 -13.33
C GLN A 218 -6.73 -33.20 -11.83
N ILE A 219 -5.45 -33.06 -11.44
CA ILE A 219 -5.06 -32.84 -10.04
C ILE A 219 -5.74 -31.60 -9.46
N VAL A 220 -5.75 -30.49 -10.20
CA VAL A 220 -6.43 -29.24 -9.80
C VAL A 220 -7.95 -29.46 -9.66
N THR A 221 -8.55 -30.22 -10.56
CA THR A 221 -9.99 -30.53 -10.54
C THR A 221 -10.36 -31.32 -9.28
N ASP A 222 -9.61 -32.37 -8.95
CA ASP A 222 -9.88 -33.22 -7.80
C ASP A 222 -9.65 -32.47 -6.48
N ALA A 223 -8.56 -31.71 -6.38
CA ALA A 223 -8.28 -30.85 -5.23
C ALA A 223 -9.37 -29.79 -5.04
N LYS A 224 -9.86 -29.19 -6.12
CA LYS A 224 -10.97 -28.23 -6.08
C LYS A 224 -12.27 -28.88 -5.62
N ALA A 225 -12.59 -30.08 -6.09
CA ALA A 225 -13.78 -30.80 -5.67
C ALA A 225 -13.75 -31.10 -4.17
N ALA A 226 -12.63 -31.59 -3.65
CA ALA A 226 -12.44 -31.83 -2.22
C ALA A 226 -12.56 -30.54 -1.39
N ALA A 227 -11.91 -29.45 -1.83
CA ALA A 227 -11.98 -28.16 -1.14
C ALA A 227 -13.39 -27.55 -1.16
N ASP A 228 -14.14 -27.74 -2.25
CA ASP A 228 -15.49 -27.18 -2.40
C ASP A 228 -16.52 -27.87 -1.49
N LEU A 229 -16.31 -29.13 -1.06
CA LEU A 229 -17.19 -29.83 -0.11
C LEU A 229 -17.30 -29.09 1.24
N VAL A 230 -16.15 -28.66 1.76
CA VAL A 230 -16.07 -27.88 3.01
C VAL A 230 -16.30 -26.40 2.71
N GLY A 231 -15.68 -25.89 1.65
CA GLY A 231 -15.65 -24.48 1.33
C GLY A 231 -16.99 -23.87 0.93
N ASN A 232 -17.92 -24.64 0.35
CA ASN A 232 -19.22 -24.13 -0.08
C ASN A 232 -20.30 -24.15 1.01
N GLN A 233 -19.99 -24.64 2.21
CA GLN A 233 -20.94 -24.61 3.31
C GLN A 233 -21.31 -23.16 3.65
N PRO A 234 -22.60 -22.80 3.68
CA PRO A 234 -23.04 -21.47 4.03
C PRO A 234 -22.84 -21.24 5.53
N ILE A 235 -22.28 -20.09 5.90
CA ILE A 235 -22.03 -19.73 7.30
C ILE A 235 -22.85 -18.52 7.75
N GLY A 236 -23.44 -17.77 6.82
CA GLY A 236 -24.29 -16.62 7.10
C GLY A 236 -24.52 -15.76 5.87
N LYS A 237 -24.96 -14.52 6.06
CA LYS A 237 -25.18 -13.56 4.96
C LYS A 237 -24.52 -12.21 5.23
N VAL A 238 -24.24 -11.47 4.16
CA VAL A 238 -23.92 -10.03 4.22
C VAL A 238 -25.06 -9.19 3.66
N SER A 239 -25.25 -7.98 4.18
CA SER A 239 -26.27 -7.04 3.68
C SER A 239 -25.80 -6.15 2.52
N ALA A 240 -24.49 -6.03 2.34
CA ALA A 240 -23.83 -5.34 1.22
C ALA A 240 -22.37 -5.83 1.12
N SER A 241 -21.68 -5.52 0.02
CA SER A 241 -20.27 -5.91 -0.13
C SER A 241 -19.43 -5.26 0.95
N ILE A 242 -18.58 -6.06 1.61
CA ILE A 242 -17.65 -5.63 2.64
C ILE A 242 -16.25 -5.74 2.05
N THR A 243 -15.61 -4.60 1.83
CA THR A 243 -14.40 -4.55 1.00
C THR A 243 -13.19 -4.07 1.80
N ARG A 244 -12.01 -4.52 1.34
CA ARG A 244 -10.74 -3.85 1.59
C ARG A 244 -10.74 -2.45 0.98
N ALA A 245 -9.69 -1.69 1.27
CA ALA A 245 -9.52 -0.36 0.71
C ALA A 245 -8.87 -0.42 -0.68
N TYR A 246 -9.28 0.49 -1.56
CA TYR A 246 -8.82 0.53 -2.95
C TYR A 246 -8.53 1.95 -3.41
N SER A 247 -7.45 2.10 -4.17
CA SER A 247 -7.16 3.28 -4.99
C SER A 247 -7.40 2.94 -6.45
N GLY A 248 -8.61 3.25 -6.94
CA GLY A 248 -9.05 2.78 -8.26
C GLY A 248 -9.37 1.28 -8.23
N THR A 249 -8.60 0.47 -8.95
CA THR A 249 -8.73 -1.00 -8.98
C THR A 249 -7.64 -1.71 -8.17
N SER A 250 -6.62 -0.99 -7.70
CA SER A 250 -5.54 -1.55 -6.90
C SER A 250 -5.87 -1.46 -5.43
N GLU A 251 -5.54 -2.51 -4.67
CA GLU A 251 -5.62 -2.51 -3.21
C GLU A 251 -4.78 -1.35 -2.64
N ASP A 252 -5.32 -0.66 -1.63
CA ASP A 252 -4.66 0.44 -0.93
C ASP A 252 -4.65 0.16 0.58
N ARG A 253 -3.57 -0.46 1.06
CA ARG A 253 -3.38 -0.77 2.48
C ARG A 253 -3.12 0.45 3.36
N GLY A 254 -2.91 1.64 2.77
CA GLY A 254 -2.75 2.90 3.50
C GLY A 254 -4.07 3.59 3.88
N SER A 255 -5.19 3.04 3.42
CA SER A 255 -6.54 3.61 3.61
C SER A 255 -7.42 2.72 4.48
N GLU A 256 -8.33 3.35 5.24
CA GLU A 256 -9.31 2.66 6.08
C GLU A 256 -10.26 1.81 5.22
N SER A 257 -10.61 0.61 5.70
CA SER A 257 -11.52 -0.29 4.99
C SER A 257 -12.64 -0.81 5.88
N SER A 258 -13.82 -1.00 5.28
CA SER A 258 -14.96 -1.61 5.98
C SER A 258 -14.67 -3.03 6.44
N LEU A 259 -13.85 -3.78 5.70
CA LEU A 259 -13.52 -5.15 6.06
C LEU A 259 -12.49 -5.24 7.19
N GLY A 260 -11.45 -4.39 7.18
CA GLY A 260 -10.52 -4.32 8.31
C GLY A 260 -11.21 -3.95 9.61
N ASN A 261 -12.13 -2.98 9.57
CA ASN A 261 -12.96 -2.61 10.71
C ASN A 261 -13.90 -3.74 11.16
N LEU A 262 -14.50 -4.48 10.23
CA LEU A 262 -15.33 -5.64 10.55
C LEU A 262 -14.51 -6.74 11.24
N VAL A 263 -13.34 -7.09 10.72
CA VAL A 263 -12.49 -8.12 11.33
C VAL A 263 -12.07 -7.69 12.74
N ALA A 264 -11.75 -6.41 12.94
CA ALA A 264 -11.50 -5.89 14.28
C ALA A 264 -12.72 -6.04 15.22
N ASP A 265 -13.94 -5.81 14.72
CA ASP A 265 -15.18 -6.06 15.46
C ASP A 265 -15.40 -7.56 15.77
N VAL A 266 -15.07 -8.45 14.82
CA VAL A 266 -15.16 -9.91 14.98
C VAL A 266 -14.22 -10.39 16.09
N GLN A 267 -12.95 -9.97 16.06
CA GLN A 267 -11.96 -10.34 17.08
C GLN A 267 -12.41 -9.85 18.47
N LEU A 268 -12.92 -8.61 18.54
CA LEU A 268 -13.47 -8.06 19.78
C LEU A 268 -14.65 -8.89 20.27
N TRP A 269 -15.62 -9.20 19.41
CA TRP A 269 -16.77 -10.03 19.79
C TRP A 269 -16.34 -11.42 20.27
N ALA A 270 -15.41 -12.07 19.57
CA ALA A 270 -14.92 -13.41 19.92
C ALA A 270 -14.26 -13.46 21.31
N THR A 271 -13.68 -12.35 21.75
CA THR A 271 -12.97 -12.21 23.03
C THR A 271 -13.71 -11.35 24.06
N SER A 272 -15.01 -11.09 23.85
CA SER A 272 -15.84 -10.35 24.81
C SER A 272 -17.29 -10.80 24.88
N ASN A 273 -17.71 -11.78 24.07
CA ASN A 273 -19.04 -12.37 24.14
C ASN A 273 -19.23 -13.17 25.45
N PRO A 274 -20.49 -13.46 25.85
CA PRO A 274 -20.78 -14.14 27.12
C PRO A 274 -20.14 -15.54 27.29
N SER A 275 -19.76 -16.20 26.20
CA SER A 275 -19.13 -17.52 26.21
C SER A 275 -17.60 -17.45 26.29
N PHE A 276 -17.00 -16.26 26.24
CA PHE A 276 -15.56 -16.09 26.37
C PHE A 276 -15.14 -16.25 27.84
N ALA A 277 -14.26 -17.22 28.11
CA ALA A 277 -13.83 -17.56 29.47
C ALA A 277 -12.69 -16.66 30.01
N GLY A 278 -12.03 -15.88 29.15
CA GLY A 278 -10.97 -14.96 29.54
C GLY A 278 -11.50 -13.58 29.96
N THR A 279 -10.60 -12.68 30.36
CA THR A 279 -10.95 -11.29 30.63
C THR A 279 -11.41 -10.61 29.33
N PRO A 280 -12.65 -10.09 29.26
CA PRO A 280 -13.20 -9.53 28.04
C PRO A 280 -12.37 -8.39 27.47
N ALA A 281 -12.05 -8.46 26.17
CA ALA A 281 -11.43 -7.34 25.47
C ALA A 281 -12.41 -6.17 25.29
N GLN A 282 -11.83 -4.97 25.20
CA GLN A 282 -12.56 -3.71 25.02
C GLN A 282 -12.34 -3.13 23.62
N ILE A 283 -11.17 -3.39 23.02
CA ILE A 283 -10.74 -2.86 21.73
C ILE A 283 -10.23 -4.01 20.86
N GLY A 284 -10.71 -4.11 19.63
CA GLY A 284 -10.14 -4.98 18.60
C GLY A 284 -9.33 -4.19 17.59
N ILE A 285 -8.19 -4.74 17.15
CA ILE A 285 -7.30 -4.12 16.16
C ILE A 285 -6.86 -5.15 15.11
N MET A 286 -6.87 -4.78 13.83
CA MET A 286 -6.50 -5.63 12.70
C MET A 286 -5.61 -4.90 11.70
N ASN A 287 -4.51 -5.52 11.25
CA ASN A 287 -3.68 -4.98 10.17
C ASN A 287 -4.33 -5.20 8.79
N PRO A 288 -4.13 -4.27 7.83
CA PRO A 288 -4.72 -4.41 6.49
C PRO A 288 -4.08 -5.57 5.70
N GLY A 289 -2.84 -5.96 6.05
CA GLY A 289 -2.13 -7.06 5.40
C GLY A 289 -2.72 -8.44 5.71
N GLY A 290 -3.38 -8.59 6.86
CA GLY A 290 -4.02 -9.83 7.29
C GLY A 290 -5.41 -10.07 6.67
N VAL A 291 -5.92 -9.14 5.85
CA VAL A 291 -7.22 -9.24 5.17
C VAL A 291 -7.00 -9.39 3.66
N ARG A 292 -7.34 -10.53 3.05
CA ARG A 292 -6.83 -10.96 1.74
C ARG A 292 -7.85 -11.02 0.60
N ALA A 293 -9.13 -11.03 0.93
CA ALA A 293 -10.22 -11.01 -0.05
C ALA A 293 -11.34 -10.09 0.42
N ASP A 294 -12.20 -9.66 -0.50
CA ASP A 294 -13.44 -8.95 -0.16
C ASP A 294 -14.58 -9.96 0.05
N LEU A 295 -15.55 -9.61 0.88
CA LEU A 295 -16.84 -10.31 0.95
C LEU A 295 -17.83 -9.61 0.03
N ALA A 296 -17.96 -10.10 -1.21
CA ALA A 296 -18.87 -9.52 -2.18
C ALA A 296 -20.33 -9.89 -1.89
N PHE A 297 -21.24 -8.92 -1.95
CA PHE A 297 -22.67 -9.18 -1.98
C PHE A 297 -23.07 -9.70 -3.36
N THR A 298 -23.27 -11.01 -3.45
CA THR A 298 -23.75 -11.70 -4.65
C THR A 298 -25.05 -12.43 -4.32
N GLY A 299 -25.94 -12.60 -5.31
CA GLY A 299 -27.22 -13.29 -5.09
C GLY A 299 -28.06 -12.65 -3.98
N ASP A 300 -28.31 -13.41 -2.92
CA ASP A 300 -29.03 -13.00 -1.71
C ASP A 300 -28.11 -12.60 -0.54
N GLY A 301 -26.80 -12.50 -0.79
CA GLY A 301 -25.79 -12.14 0.20
C GLY A 301 -25.20 -13.33 0.95
N THR A 302 -25.51 -14.58 0.59
CA THR A 302 -24.92 -15.77 1.23
C THR A 302 -23.39 -15.75 1.20
N VAL A 303 -22.80 -16.01 2.36
CA VAL A 303 -21.35 -16.15 2.57
C VAL A 303 -21.05 -17.59 2.93
N THR A 304 -20.02 -18.17 2.28
CA THR A 304 -19.55 -19.53 2.54
C THR A 304 -18.28 -19.54 3.38
N TYR A 305 -17.96 -20.70 3.96
CA TYR A 305 -16.71 -20.94 4.69
C TYR A 305 -15.47 -20.54 3.87
N LYS A 306 -15.42 -20.93 2.59
CA LYS A 306 -14.33 -20.57 1.67
C LYS A 306 -14.17 -19.06 1.52
N GLN A 307 -15.27 -18.31 1.48
CA GLN A 307 -15.18 -16.86 1.33
C GLN A 307 -14.53 -16.20 2.54
N VAL A 308 -14.86 -16.62 3.77
CA VAL A 308 -14.20 -16.08 4.97
C VAL A 308 -12.78 -16.63 5.16
N ALA A 309 -12.52 -17.89 4.80
CA ALA A 309 -11.16 -18.43 4.78
C ALA A 309 -10.25 -17.65 3.81
N ASN A 310 -10.78 -17.23 2.66
CA ASN A 310 -10.05 -16.36 1.75
C ASN A 310 -9.83 -14.93 2.29
N VAL A 311 -10.64 -14.48 3.25
CA VAL A 311 -10.44 -13.18 3.92
C VAL A 311 -9.26 -13.27 4.89
N GLN A 312 -9.19 -14.30 5.73
CA GLN A 312 -8.11 -14.52 6.72
C GLN A 312 -7.47 -15.91 6.55
N PRO A 313 -6.58 -16.10 5.57
CA PRO A 313 -6.05 -17.42 5.22
C PRO A 313 -4.84 -17.86 6.06
N PHE A 314 -4.44 -17.08 7.07
CA PHE A 314 -3.19 -17.28 7.80
C PHE A 314 -3.33 -18.25 8.97
N GLY A 315 -4.54 -18.40 9.52
CA GLY A 315 -4.77 -19.22 10.71
C GLY A 315 -4.11 -18.65 11.96
N ASN A 316 -4.07 -17.32 12.09
CA ASN A 316 -3.57 -16.68 13.31
C ASN A 316 -4.51 -16.98 14.48
N THR A 317 -3.98 -17.06 15.69
CA THR A 317 -4.81 -17.07 16.91
C THR A 317 -5.15 -15.65 17.34
N LEU A 318 -6.18 -15.50 18.18
CA LEU A 318 -6.52 -14.23 18.81
C LEU A 318 -5.78 -14.09 20.14
N VAL A 319 -5.06 -12.99 20.30
CA VAL A 319 -4.29 -12.69 21.52
C VAL A 319 -4.85 -11.44 22.17
N THR A 320 -5.11 -11.54 23.47
CA THR A 320 -5.52 -10.41 24.31
C THR A 320 -4.35 -9.90 25.14
N MET A 321 -4.28 -8.60 25.40
CA MET A 321 -3.24 -7.97 26.23
C MET A 321 -3.72 -6.61 26.77
N ASP A 322 -3.09 -6.15 27.84
CA ASP A 322 -3.29 -4.81 28.40
C ASP A 322 -2.31 -3.83 27.77
N LEU A 323 -2.86 -2.77 27.17
CA LEU A 323 -2.11 -1.61 26.68
C LEU A 323 -2.51 -0.35 27.45
N THR A 324 -1.52 0.43 27.87
CA THR A 324 -1.74 1.79 28.35
C THR A 324 -2.19 2.70 27.20
N GLY A 325 -2.82 3.83 27.49
CA GLY A 325 -3.20 4.82 26.47
C GLY A 325 -1.99 5.36 25.70
N ALA A 326 -0.83 5.44 26.35
CA ALA A 326 0.44 5.76 25.70
C ALA A 326 0.87 4.68 24.69
N GLN A 327 0.81 3.40 25.08
CA GLN A 327 1.09 2.29 24.17
C GLN A 327 0.06 2.18 23.04
N LEU A 328 -1.22 2.38 23.33
CA LEU A 328 -2.27 2.43 22.32
C LEU A 328 -2.01 3.55 21.30
N LYS A 329 -1.56 4.73 21.75
CA LYS A 329 -1.13 5.80 20.85
C LYS A 329 0.07 5.39 20.00
N ALA A 330 1.07 4.77 20.60
CA ALA A 330 2.25 4.30 19.87
C ALA A 330 1.89 3.26 18.80
N VAL A 331 1.03 2.27 19.09
CA VAL A 331 0.48 1.33 18.10
C VAL A 331 -0.21 2.06 16.95
N LEU A 332 -1.02 3.07 17.24
CA LEU A 332 -1.69 3.85 16.19
C LEU A 332 -0.72 4.71 15.36
N GLU A 333 0.39 5.18 15.95
CA GLU A 333 1.47 5.89 15.25
C GLU A 333 2.35 4.95 14.40
N GLU A 334 2.51 3.69 14.80
CA GLU A 334 3.26 2.66 14.06
C GLU A 334 2.62 2.32 12.70
N GLN A 335 1.36 2.72 12.47
CA GLN A 335 0.75 2.69 11.14
C GLN A 335 1.62 3.38 10.08
N TRP A 336 2.37 4.41 10.45
CA TRP A 336 3.37 5.05 9.60
C TRP A 336 4.71 4.35 9.77
N GLN A 337 5.01 3.51 8.77
CA GLN A 337 6.08 2.53 8.81
C GLN A 337 7.47 3.19 8.74
N PRO A 338 8.52 2.53 9.27
CA PRO A 338 9.89 3.05 9.22
C PRO A 338 10.38 3.36 7.80
N ASP A 339 11.35 4.27 7.68
CA ASP A 339 12.00 4.57 6.41
C ASP A 339 12.62 3.30 5.81
N GLY A 340 12.42 3.11 4.50
CA GLY A 340 12.87 1.91 3.78
C GLY A 340 11.88 0.74 3.78
N ALA A 341 10.78 0.81 4.52
CA ALA A 341 9.71 -0.19 4.42
C ALA A 341 9.08 -0.20 3.02
N SER A 342 8.75 -1.41 2.53
CA SER A 342 8.11 -1.61 1.21
C SER A 342 6.75 -0.90 1.07
N ARG A 343 6.07 -0.62 2.18
CA ARG A 343 4.83 0.16 2.24
C ARG A 343 4.97 1.26 3.29
N PRO A 344 4.76 2.54 2.93
CA PRO A 344 4.96 3.65 3.86
C PRO A 344 3.86 3.77 4.93
N LYS A 345 2.71 3.12 4.72
CA LYS A 345 1.60 3.13 5.67
C LYS A 345 0.80 1.82 5.63
N LEU A 346 0.48 1.30 6.81
CA LEU A 346 -0.46 0.20 7.03
C LEU A 346 -1.61 0.71 7.92
N HIS A 347 -2.78 0.94 7.32
CA HIS A 347 -3.93 1.48 8.04
C HIS A 347 -4.65 0.39 8.83
N LEU A 348 -4.61 0.48 10.17
CA LEU A 348 -5.26 -0.48 11.07
C LEU A 348 -6.78 -0.38 10.97
N GLY A 349 -7.45 -1.53 10.85
CA GLY A 349 -8.84 -1.67 11.19
C GLY A 349 -9.01 -1.62 12.71
N LEU A 350 -9.95 -0.82 13.19
CA LEU A 350 -10.21 -0.63 14.62
C LEU A 350 -11.63 -1.05 14.92
N SER A 351 -11.93 -1.61 16.10
CA SER A 351 -13.30 -1.91 16.53
C SER A 351 -14.15 -0.65 16.76
N LYS A 352 -15.48 -0.76 16.69
CA LYS A 352 -16.44 0.36 16.60
C LYS A 352 -16.33 1.44 17.69
N ASP A 353 -15.86 1.10 18.88
CA ASP A 353 -15.85 1.99 20.04
C ASP A 353 -14.56 2.83 20.12
N LEU A 354 -13.55 2.52 19.32
CA LEU A 354 -12.29 3.26 19.24
C LEU A 354 -12.27 4.15 18.00
N SER A 355 -11.95 5.43 18.17
CA SER A 355 -11.67 6.32 17.06
C SER A 355 -10.51 7.26 17.36
N TYR A 356 -9.88 7.81 16.34
CA TYR A 356 -8.80 8.78 16.52
C TYR A 356 -8.77 9.82 15.42
N THR A 357 -8.21 10.99 15.73
CA THR A 357 -7.90 12.03 14.76
C THR A 357 -6.41 12.04 14.45
N TYR A 358 -6.04 12.35 13.21
CA TYR A 358 -4.63 12.37 12.81
C TYR A 358 -4.30 13.40 11.73
N VAL A 359 -3.05 13.86 11.71
CA VAL A 359 -2.50 14.76 10.70
C VAL A 359 -1.67 13.93 9.69
N ARG A 360 -2.08 13.92 8.42
CA ARG A 360 -1.44 13.08 7.38
C ARG A 360 0.04 13.34 7.20
N ASP A 361 0.44 14.61 7.22
CA ASP A 361 1.79 15.06 6.85
C ASP A 361 2.64 15.45 8.08
N ALA A 362 2.27 14.97 9.27
CA ALA A 362 3.08 15.15 10.48
C ALA A 362 4.36 14.29 10.42
N PRO A 363 5.40 14.59 11.22
CA PRO A 363 6.52 13.68 11.42
C PRO A 363 6.06 12.34 11.99
N ARG A 364 6.81 11.27 11.71
CA ARG A 364 6.57 9.93 12.28
C ARG A 364 6.52 10.02 13.82
N GLY A 365 5.50 9.42 14.43
CA GLY A 365 5.26 9.49 15.87
C GLY A 365 4.46 10.72 16.33
N GLN A 366 4.06 11.61 15.41
CA GLN A 366 3.29 12.83 15.69
C GLN A 366 2.01 12.93 14.85
N HIS A 367 1.56 11.85 14.22
CA HIS A 367 0.37 11.88 13.40
C HIS A 367 -0.91 11.91 14.23
N VAL A 368 -1.03 11.03 15.22
CA VAL A 368 -2.21 10.84 16.07
C VAL A 368 -2.33 12.00 17.05
N GLN A 369 -3.44 12.73 16.97
CA GLN A 369 -3.70 13.91 17.79
C GLN A 369 -4.54 13.58 19.02
N GLU A 370 -5.70 12.96 18.78
CA GLU A 370 -6.64 12.60 19.84
C GLU A 370 -7.18 11.20 19.59
N ILE A 371 -7.25 10.39 20.63
CA ILE A 371 -7.86 9.06 20.61
C ILE A 371 -9.08 9.14 21.53
N THR A 372 -10.22 8.62 21.06
CA THR A 372 -11.43 8.50 21.87
C THR A 372 -11.89 7.05 21.93
N PHE A 373 -12.24 6.60 23.13
CA PHE A 373 -12.86 5.32 23.38
C PHE A 373 -14.25 5.56 23.98
N ARG A 374 -15.31 5.08 23.30
CA ARG A 374 -16.72 5.31 23.67
C ARG A 374 -17.08 6.79 23.87
N GLY A 375 -16.42 7.66 23.11
CA GLY A 375 -16.62 9.12 23.17
C GLY A 375 -15.81 9.83 24.27
N THR A 376 -15.04 9.11 25.09
CA THR A 376 -14.15 9.70 26.09
C THR A 376 -12.72 9.76 25.56
N VAL A 377 -12.04 10.88 25.75
CA VAL A 377 -10.63 11.05 25.36
C VAL A 377 -9.76 10.08 26.18
N VAL A 378 -8.92 9.32 25.49
CA VAL A 378 -7.96 8.39 26.09
C VAL A 378 -6.77 9.17 26.64
N LYS A 379 -6.47 9.00 27.92
CA LYS A 379 -5.30 9.57 28.60
C LYS A 379 -4.13 8.58 28.57
N PRO A 380 -2.88 9.05 28.64
CA PRO A 380 -1.70 8.18 28.57
C PRO A 380 -1.69 7.03 29.60
N GLY A 381 -2.21 7.26 30.81
CA GLY A 381 -2.24 6.26 31.90
C GLY A 381 -3.48 5.36 31.92
N ASP A 382 -4.47 5.61 31.06
CA ASP A 382 -5.64 4.71 30.95
C ASP A 382 -5.17 3.34 30.48
N THR A 383 -5.78 2.25 30.94
CA THR A 383 -5.43 0.89 30.51
C THR A 383 -6.61 0.23 29.83
N PHE A 384 -6.35 -0.42 28.70
CA PHE A 384 -7.37 -1.11 27.92
C PHE A 384 -6.96 -2.55 27.67
N ARG A 385 -7.91 -3.47 27.83
CA ARG A 385 -7.78 -4.82 27.31
C ARG A 385 -8.00 -4.78 25.80
N VAL A 386 -6.97 -5.09 25.03
CA VAL A 386 -6.98 -5.09 23.56
C VAL A 386 -6.89 -6.52 23.05
N VAL A 387 -7.57 -6.82 21.94
CA VAL A 387 -7.40 -8.05 21.16
C VAL A 387 -6.85 -7.73 19.77
N THR A 388 -5.91 -8.54 19.32
CA THR A 388 -5.43 -8.55 17.94
C THR A 388 -5.05 -9.97 17.53
N ASN A 389 -4.62 -10.17 16.28
CA ASN A 389 -4.12 -11.46 15.83
C ASN A 389 -2.70 -11.72 16.38
N SER A 390 -2.31 -12.99 16.51
CA SER A 390 -1.02 -13.40 17.09
C SER A 390 0.18 -12.80 16.39
N PHE A 391 0.09 -12.58 15.08
CA PHE A 391 1.12 -11.90 14.29
C PHE A 391 1.38 -10.46 14.77
N LEU A 392 0.35 -9.63 14.88
CA LEU A 392 0.47 -8.28 15.43
C LEU A 392 0.85 -8.30 16.90
N ALA A 393 0.28 -9.22 17.68
CA ALA A 393 0.56 -9.35 19.11
C ALA A 393 2.04 -9.61 19.41
N ALA A 394 2.77 -10.24 18.49
CA ALA A 394 4.20 -10.49 18.60
C ALA A 394 5.07 -9.37 17.97
N GLY A 395 4.47 -8.27 17.50
CA GLY A 395 5.17 -7.13 16.92
C GLY A 395 5.34 -7.16 15.39
N GLY A 396 4.64 -8.06 14.71
CA GLY A 396 4.64 -8.13 13.25
C GLY A 396 4.19 -6.83 12.57
N ASP A 397 4.50 -6.66 11.29
CA ASP A 397 4.23 -5.42 10.51
C ASP A 397 4.84 -4.15 11.15
N ASN A 398 5.94 -4.31 11.91
CA ASN A 398 6.61 -3.26 12.68
C ASN A 398 5.74 -2.62 13.78
N PHE A 399 4.69 -3.29 14.23
CA PHE A 399 3.87 -2.83 15.37
C PHE A 399 4.48 -3.29 16.70
N THR A 400 5.77 -2.98 16.91
CA THR A 400 6.60 -3.49 18.00
C THR A 400 6.04 -3.19 19.39
N THR A 401 5.22 -2.15 19.54
CA THR A 401 4.59 -1.79 20.80
C THR A 401 3.64 -2.88 21.31
N PHE A 402 3.02 -3.68 20.43
CA PHE A 402 2.17 -4.80 20.88
C PHE A 402 2.95 -5.82 21.72
N ALA A 403 4.20 -6.12 21.38
CA ALA A 403 5.03 -7.07 22.14
C ALA A 403 5.36 -6.59 23.57
N GLN A 404 5.13 -5.30 23.85
CA GLN A 404 5.32 -4.69 25.18
C GLN A 404 4.03 -4.72 26.02
N GLY A 405 2.93 -5.21 25.47
CA GLY A 405 1.67 -5.36 26.19
C GLY A 405 1.81 -6.31 27.37
N THR A 406 1.14 -5.97 28.47
CA THR A 406 1.16 -6.80 29.70
C THR A 406 -0.08 -7.70 29.75
N GLY A 407 -0.12 -8.67 30.67
CA GLY A 407 -1.30 -9.55 30.79
C GLY A 407 -1.65 -10.30 29.50
N ARG A 408 -0.64 -10.59 28.66
CA ARG A 408 -0.81 -11.25 27.36
C ARG A 408 -1.37 -12.66 27.56
N ALA A 409 -2.42 -12.98 26.81
CA ALA A 409 -3.02 -14.30 26.79
C ALA A 409 -3.45 -14.64 25.36
N ASP A 410 -2.87 -15.71 24.81
CA ASP A 410 -3.38 -16.35 23.61
C ASP A 410 -4.66 -17.12 23.99
N THR A 411 -5.73 -16.87 23.25
CA THR A 411 -7.02 -17.51 23.49
C THR A 411 -7.10 -18.93 22.93
N GLY A 412 -6.13 -19.32 22.09
CA GLY A 412 -6.15 -20.55 21.30
C GLY A 412 -7.17 -20.52 20.16
N MET A 413 -8.00 -19.48 20.05
CA MET A 413 -9.04 -19.36 19.03
C MET A 413 -8.45 -18.85 17.73
N VAL A 414 -8.63 -19.60 16.65
CA VAL A 414 -8.18 -19.21 15.31
C VAL A 414 -9.08 -18.13 14.73
N ASP A 415 -8.50 -17.18 13.99
CA ASP A 415 -9.18 -16.05 13.37
C ASP A 415 -10.34 -16.44 12.42
N LEU A 416 -10.14 -17.49 11.64
CA LEU A 416 -11.18 -18.09 10.80
C LEU A 416 -12.34 -18.65 11.63
N GLU A 417 -12.04 -19.37 12.71
CA GLU A 417 -13.05 -19.91 13.61
C GLU A 417 -13.85 -18.77 14.29
N ALA A 418 -13.16 -17.75 14.78
CA ALA A 418 -13.78 -16.56 15.35
C ALA A 418 -14.75 -15.89 14.36
N THR A 419 -14.36 -15.81 13.08
CA THR A 419 -15.21 -15.27 12.01
C THR A 419 -16.42 -16.15 11.75
N VAL A 420 -16.26 -17.47 11.65
CA VAL A 420 -17.38 -18.41 11.45
C VAL A 420 -18.39 -18.28 12.59
N ARG A 421 -17.94 -18.33 13.85
CA ARG A 421 -18.79 -18.17 15.03
C ARG A 421 -19.50 -16.82 15.05
N TYR A 422 -18.83 -15.75 14.61
CA TYR A 422 -19.45 -14.43 14.50
C TYR A 422 -20.60 -14.40 13.49
N PHE A 423 -20.43 -15.04 12.33
CA PHE A 423 -21.50 -15.15 11.31
C PHE A 423 -22.66 -16.04 11.76
N GLU A 424 -22.39 -17.10 12.52
CA GLU A 424 -23.43 -17.91 13.15
C GLU A 424 -24.25 -17.12 14.17
N ALA A 425 -23.58 -16.30 14.99
CA ALA A 425 -24.24 -15.42 15.97
C ALA A 425 -24.91 -14.19 15.34
N ASN A 426 -24.49 -13.77 14.14
CA ASN A 426 -24.99 -12.60 13.42
C ASN A 426 -25.42 -13.01 12.00
N PRO A 427 -26.65 -13.53 11.82
CA PRO A 427 -27.06 -14.15 10.55
C PRO A 427 -26.96 -13.25 9.32
N VAL A 428 -27.02 -11.92 9.52
CA VAL A 428 -26.80 -10.91 8.48
C VAL A 428 -25.78 -9.88 8.96
N VAL A 429 -24.58 -9.91 8.41
CA VAL A 429 -23.48 -8.99 8.72
C VAL A 429 -23.50 -7.79 7.78
N ALA A 430 -23.41 -6.58 8.32
CA ALA A 430 -23.30 -5.35 7.53
C ALA A 430 -21.85 -4.90 7.37
N PRO A 431 -21.49 -4.15 6.31
CA PRO A 431 -20.19 -3.51 6.24
C PRO A 431 -19.98 -2.61 7.47
N ALA A 432 -18.84 -2.77 8.14
CA ALA A 432 -18.49 -1.89 9.25
C ALA A 432 -18.28 -0.46 8.72
N ALA A 433 -18.74 0.52 9.50
CA ALA A 433 -18.58 1.93 9.14
C ALA A 433 -17.08 2.30 9.09
N VAL A 434 -16.71 3.05 8.06
CA VAL A 434 -15.44 3.77 7.98
C VAL A 434 -15.58 5.15 8.63
N GLY A 435 -14.46 5.80 8.94
CA GLY A 435 -14.41 7.05 9.70
C GLY A 435 -14.05 6.84 11.17
N ARG A 436 -13.52 5.66 11.54
CA ARG A 436 -12.89 5.41 12.84
C ARG A 436 -11.53 6.13 12.93
N ALA A 437 -10.89 6.40 11.79
CA ALA A 437 -9.72 7.26 11.65
C ALA A 437 -10.06 8.56 10.90
N GLN A 438 -10.01 9.70 11.58
CA GLN A 438 -10.41 11.00 11.00
C GLN A 438 -9.22 11.91 10.78
N VAL A 439 -9.15 12.58 9.64
CA VAL A 439 -8.09 13.57 9.42
C VAL A 439 -8.43 14.82 10.24
N TYR A 440 -7.55 15.19 11.17
CA TYR A 440 -7.68 16.42 11.92
C TYR A 440 -7.60 17.63 10.98
N VAL A 441 -8.57 18.53 11.10
CA VAL A 441 -8.60 19.84 10.44
C VAL A 441 -8.69 20.87 11.55
N ALA A 442 -7.60 21.60 11.81
CA ALA A 442 -7.56 22.59 12.87
C ALA A 442 -8.68 23.64 12.71
N PRO A 443 -9.36 24.04 13.81
CA PRO A 443 -10.23 25.21 13.82
C PRO A 443 -9.46 26.48 13.43
N GLU A 444 -10.13 27.45 12.80
CA GLU A 444 -9.54 28.77 12.54
C GLU A 444 -9.44 29.54 13.86
N GLU A 445 -8.22 29.87 14.31
CA GLU A 445 -8.01 30.81 15.41
C GLU A 445 -8.38 32.25 14.97
N PRO A 446 -9.02 33.07 15.84
CA PRO A 446 -9.19 34.50 15.59
C PRO A 446 -7.82 35.21 15.62
N GLU A 447 -7.59 36.15 14.70
CA GLU A 447 -6.39 36.97 14.70
C GLU A 447 -6.39 37.91 15.93
N GLU A 448 -5.44 37.74 16.86
CA GLU A 448 -5.13 38.74 17.88
C GLU A 448 -4.41 39.96 17.25
N PRO A 449 -4.73 41.20 17.67
CA PRO A 449 -4.09 42.39 17.15
C PRO A 449 -2.65 42.53 17.66
N GLN A 450 -1.72 42.77 16.74
CA GLN A 450 -0.30 43.00 17.03
C GLN A 450 -0.08 44.41 17.62
N GLU A 451 0.59 44.49 18.78
CA GLU A 451 1.16 45.73 19.34
C GLU A 451 2.45 46.14 18.61
N PRO A 452 2.81 47.44 18.58
CA PRO A 452 3.98 47.93 17.85
C PRO A 452 5.27 47.82 18.68
N GLU A 453 6.33 47.28 18.07
CA GLU A 453 7.69 47.25 18.63
C GLU A 453 8.35 48.65 18.61
N VAL A 454 9.03 49.00 19.71
CA VAL A 454 9.91 50.18 19.87
C VAL A 454 11.36 49.76 19.61
N PRO A 455 12.21 50.56 18.91
CA PRO A 455 13.60 50.19 18.64
C PRO A 455 14.54 50.64 19.78
N GLY A 456 15.43 49.74 20.20
CA GLY A 456 16.52 50.00 21.15
C GLY A 456 17.87 49.57 20.59
N GLU A 457 18.70 50.59 20.38
CA GLU A 457 20.18 50.76 20.45
C GLU A 457 21.17 49.63 20.08
N GLU A 458 22.21 50.10 19.38
CA GLU A 458 23.39 49.40 18.87
C GLU A 458 24.51 49.38 19.94
N ASP A 459 25.24 48.26 20.03
CA ASP A 459 26.60 48.22 20.54
C ASP A 459 27.48 47.50 19.50
N ASP A 460 28.57 48.17 19.13
CA ASP A 460 29.63 47.73 18.22
C ASP A 460 30.51 46.66 18.88
N ASP A 461 30.91 45.65 18.10
CA ASP A 461 32.22 45.00 18.23
C ASP A 461 32.60 44.32 16.90
N ASP A 462 33.78 44.69 16.39
CA ASP A 462 34.40 44.20 15.16
C ASP A 462 34.79 42.71 15.28
N GLU A 463 33.97 41.83 14.72
CA GLU A 463 34.32 40.43 14.42
C GLU A 463 34.11 40.16 12.92
N GLU A 464 35.13 39.56 12.31
CA GLU A 464 35.23 39.07 10.93
C GLU A 464 33.86 38.87 10.24
N ALA A 465 33.48 39.79 9.35
CA ALA A 465 32.09 39.97 8.90
C ALA A 465 31.45 38.69 8.36
N GLY A 466 30.74 37.98 9.24
CA GLY A 466 29.96 36.81 8.90
C GLY A 466 28.86 37.15 7.88
N PRO A 467 28.21 36.14 7.28
CA PRO A 467 27.19 36.35 6.27
C PRO A 467 26.09 37.31 6.79
N ALA A 468 25.72 38.29 5.96
CA ALA A 468 24.75 39.33 6.32
C ALA A 468 23.42 38.72 6.79
N ALA A 469 22.82 39.28 7.84
CA ALA A 469 21.50 38.86 8.28
C ALA A 469 20.46 39.11 7.17
N THR A 470 19.51 38.19 7.01
CA THR A 470 18.41 38.35 6.04
C THR A 470 17.06 38.26 6.71
N SER A 471 16.07 38.94 6.14
CA SER A 471 14.65 38.74 6.49
C SER A 471 13.88 38.30 5.24
N THR A 472 12.91 37.39 5.41
CA THR A 472 12.06 36.92 4.30
C THR A 472 10.59 37.17 4.62
N ARG A 473 9.87 37.87 3.75
CA ARG A 473 8.40 38.03 3.83
C ARG A 473 7.71 37.35 2.65
N LEU A 474 6.70 36.52 2.92
CA LEU A 474 5.89 35.86 1.90
C LEU A 474 4.56 36.61 1.71
N SER A 475 4.15 36.80 0.48
CA SER A 475 2.79 37.22 0.11
C SER A 475 2.20 36.31 -0.95
N VAL A 476 0.86 36.24 -0.98
CA VAL A 476 0.10 35.49 -1.99
C VAL A 476 -0.77 36.45 -2.78
N SER A 477 -0.86 36.27 -4.10
CA SER A 477 -1.63 37.17 -4.96
C SER A 477 -3.14 37.21 -4.60
N LYS A 478 -3.67 36.14 -4.01
CA LYS A 478 -5.04 36.02 -3.48
C LYS A 478 -5.05 35.02 -2.33
N SER A 479 -5.68 35.35 -1.21
CA SER A 479 -5.82 34.47 -0.04
C SER A 479 -6.99 33.49 -0.15
N LYS A 480 -7.92 33.71 -1.09
CA LYS A 480 -9.05 32.82 -1.38
C LYS A 480 -9.20 32.60 -2.89
N ILE A 481 -9.21 31.34 -3.31
CA ILE A 481 -9.44 30.94 -4.71
C ILE A 481 -10.36 29.72 -4.83
N THR A 482 -10.74 29.37 -6.06
CA THR A 482 -11.43 28.11 -6.37
C THR A 482 -10.47 27.13 -7.02
N ALA A 483 -10.72 25.83 -6.83
CA ALA A 483 -9.90 24.75 -7.37
C ALA A 483 -9.60 24.93 -8.87
N GLY A 484 -8.36 24.65 -9.26
CA GLY A 484 -7.87 24.80 -10.64
C GLY A 484 -7.47 26.23 -11.03
N ARG A 485 -7.54 27.20 -10.11
CA ARG A 485 -6.91 28.52 -10.27
C ARG A 485 -5.52 28.50 -9.63
N SER A 486 -4.57 29.20 -10.25
CA SER A 486 -3.24 29.42 -9.66
C SER A 486 -3.19 30.74 -8.90
N VAL A 487 -2.34 30.81 -7.89
CA VAL A 487 -1.87 32.04 -7.24
C VAL A 487 -0.40 32.26 -7.54
N THR A 488 0.07 33.48 -7.39
CA THR A 488 1.51 33.79 -7.37
C THR A 488 1.94 33.93 -5.92
N LEU A 489 2.93 33.16 -5.52
CA LEU A 489 3.65 33.31 -4.25
C LEU A 489 4.83 34.24 -4.50
N THR A 490 4.99 35.28 -3.69
CA THR A 490 6.09 36.24 -3.79
C THR A 490 6.80 36.29 -2.46
N ALA A 491 8.05 35.85 -2.43
CA ALA A 491 8.94 36.06 -1.29
C ALA A 491 9.80 37.30 -1.57
N ARG A 492 9.80 38.25 -0.63
CA ARG A 492 10.74 39.37 -0.61
C ARG A 492 11.80 39.09 0.44
N VAL A 493 13.06 39.08 0.03
CA VAL A 493 14.22 38.88 0.88
C VAL A 493 14.97 40.21 0.99
N THR A 494 15.30 40.64 2.22
CA THR A 494 16.17 41.79 2.51
C THR A 494 17.55 41.30 2.97
N GLY A 495 18.58 42.12 2.82
CA GLY A 495 19.96 41.75 3.17
C GLY A 495 20.70 40.96 2.08
N THR A 496 20.08 40.72 0.92
CA THR A 496 20.73 40.10 -0.25
C THR A 496 19.98 40.39 -1.55
N THR A 497 20.68 40.35 -2.68
CA THR A 497 20.12 40.49 -4.04
C THR A 497 20.26 39.20 -4.88
N SER A 498 20.72 38.10 -4.28
CA SER A 498 20.95 36.82 -4.96
C SER A 498 20.56 35.62 -4.10
N GLY A 499 20.62 34.41 -4.66
CA GLY A 499 20.28 33.17 -3.97
C GLY A 499 18.89 32.61 -4.31
N TRP A 500 18.40 31.67 -3.50
CA TRP A 500 17.18 30.90 -3.76
C TRP A 500 16.23 30.90 -2.57
N VAL A 501 14.93 30.99 -2.87
CA VAL A 501 13.85 30.80 -1.90
C VAL A 501 13.09 29.53 -2.21
N ASP A 502 12.91 28.71 -1.19
CA ASP A 502 12.03 27.56 -1.20
C ASP A 502 10.66 27.93 -0.64
N PHE A 503 9.60 27.58 -1.36
CA PHE A 503 8.23 27.75 -0.94
C PHE A 503 7.69 26.43 -0.43
N TYR A 504 7.00 26.48 0.70
CA TYR A 504 6.46 25.33 1.39
C TYR A 504 4.96 25.49 1.57
N ARG A 505 4.26 24.36 1.55
CA ARG A 505 2.93 24.18 2.11
C ARG A 505 3.06 23.19 3.26
N GLY A 506 2.89 23.66 4.49
CA GLY A 506 3.26 22.89 5.68
C GLY A 506 4.76 22.60 5.68
N SER A 507 5.13 21.32 5.77
CA SER A 507 6.50 20.81 5.61
C SER A 507 6.87 20.49 4.16
N SER A 508 5.89 20.36 3.25
CA SER A 508 6.14 19.98 1.86
C SER A 508 6.60 21.16 1.01
N LYS A 509 7.76 21.05 0.37
CA LYS A 509 8.23 22.03 -0.62
C LYS A 509 7.33 22.00 -1.86
N VAL A 510 6.72 23.13 -2.20
CA VAL A 510 5.86 23.29 -3.39
C VAL A 510 6.59 23.84 -4.61
N GLY A 511 7.80 24.38 -4.40
CA GLY A 511 8.69 24.84 -5.46
C GLY A 511 9.80 25.73 -4.92
N ALA A 512 10.64 26.22 -5.81
CA ALA A 512 11.70 27.16 -5.50
C ALA A 512 11.76 28.25 -6.58
N ALA A 513 12.22 29.43 -6.22
CA ALA A 513 12.50 30.49 -7.19
C ALA A 513 13.77 31.25 -6.81
N LYS A 514 14.48 31.72 -7.83
CA LYS A 514 15.68 32.54 -7.67
C LYS A 514 15.29 33.95 -7.21
N VAL A 515 16.09 34.53 -6.32
CA VAL A 515 15.97 35.92 -5.90
C VAL A 515 16.43 36.82 -7.05
N SER A 516 15.58 37.76 -7.48
CA SER A 516 15.89 38.79 -8.46
C SER A 516 16.80 39.87 -7.87
N SER A 517 17.38 40.72 -8.73
CA SER A 517 18.15 41.90 -8.32
C SER A 517 17.36 42.86 -7.39
N SER A 518 16.03 42.79 -7.41
CA SER A 518 15.13 43.56 -6.52
C SER A 518 14.73 42.82 -5.23
N GLY A 519 15.41 41.71 -4.90
CA GLY A 519 15.18 40.93 -3.70
C GLY A 519 13.88 40.10 -3.74
N LYS A 520 13.34 39.78 -4.93
CA LYS A 520 12.06 39.06 -5.06
C LYS A 520 12.25 37.68 -5.68
N ALA A 521 11.61 36.67 -5.10
CA ALA A 521 11.46 35.34 -5.68
C ALA A 521 9.97 35.06 -5.89
N THR A 522 9.56 34.60 -7.08
CA THR A 522 8.15 34.36 -7.40
C THR A 522 7.87 32.96 -7.91
N LEU A 523 6.78 32.34 -7.44
CA LEU A 523 6.36 31.00 -7.84
C LEU A 523 4.86 30.98 -8.18
N ARG A 524 4.51 30.50 -9.38
CA ARG A 524 3.11 30.21 -9.72
C ARG A 524 2.70 28.87 -9.11
N TYR A 525 1.72 28.90 -8.21
CA TYR A 525 1.27 27.73 -7.44
C TYR A 525 -0.21 27.44 -7.69
N THR A 526 -0.55 26.19 -8.04
CA THR A 526 -1.94 25.73 -8.24
C THR A 526 -2.32 24.72 -7.15
N PRO A 527 -2.89 25.18 -6.02
CA PRO A 527 -3.27 24.29 -4.92
C PRO A 527 -4.54 23.48 -5.22
N ARG A 528 -4.68 22.37 -4.50
CA ARG A 528 -5.94 21.60 -4.41
C ARG A 528 -6.92 22.24 -3.44
N VAL A 529 -8.19 21.86 -3.46
CA VAL A 529 -9.18 22.27 -2.44
C VAL A 529 -8.67 21.98 -1.03
N GLY A 530 -8.86 22.94 -0.13
CA GLY A 530 -8.43 22.89 1.26
C GLY A 530 -7.88 24.23 1.73
N THR A 531 -7.51 24.29 3.01
CA THR A 531 -6.76 25.39 3.60
C THR A 531 -5.28 25.04 3.56
N HIS A 532 -4.45 25.94 3.01
CA HIS A 532 -3.01 25.73 2.82
C HIS A 532 -2.24 26.75 3.63
N THR A 533 -1.39 26.29 4.53
CA THR A 533 -0.46 27.14 5.28
C THR A 533 0.87 27.20 4.54
N LEU A 534 1.22 28.36 4.01
CA LEU A 534 2.37 28.57 3.14
C LEU A 534 3.50 29.28 3.87
N ARG A 535 4.76 28.93 3.57
CA ARG A 535 5.96 29.59 4.10
C ARG A 535 7.04 29.68 3.04
N ALA A 536 7.84 30.74 3.08
CA ALA A 536 9.06 30.87 2.29
C ALA A 536 10.31 30.69 3.18
N THR A 537 11.35 30.07 2.64
CA THR A 537 12.65 29.96 3.32
C THR A 537 13.74 30.30 2.33
N PHE A 538 14.48 31.37 2.63
CA PHE A 538 15.71 31.72 1.93
C PHE A 538 16.83 30.78 2.40
N ARG A 539 17.54 30.16 1.45
CA ARG A 539 18.52 29.09 1.72
C ARG A 539 19.85 29.57 2.31
N GLY A 540 20.06 30.88 2.38
CA GLY A 540 21.38 31.43 2.67
C GLY A 540 22.33 31.29 1.47
N THR A 541 23.44 32.04 1.54
CA THR A 541 24.60 31.96 0.65
C THR A 541 25.86 32.11 1.52
N THR A 542 27.04 32.03 0.92
CA THR A 542 28.31 32.36 1.60
C THR A 542 28.33 33.78 2.17
N GLN A 543 27.51 34.69 1.63
CA GLN A 543 27.45 36.11 2.01
C GLN A 543 26.18 36.49 2.78
N ALA A 544 25.21 35.58 2.93
CA ALA A 544 23.91 35.90 3.51
C ALA A 544 23.32 34.74 4.33
N LYS A 545 22.88 34.98 5.57
CA LYS A 545 22.29 33.97 6.45
C LYS A 545 20.93 33.49 5.94
N THR A 546 20.52 32.29 6.33
CA THR A 546 19.17 31.76 6.04
C THR A 546 18.09 32.56 6.76
N SER A 547 16.90 32.69 6.18
CA SER A 547 15.73 33.27 6.89
C SER A 547 14.42 32.63 6.46
N LYS A 548 13.41 32.70 7.33
CA LYS A 548 12.08 32.11 7.12
C LYS A 548 11.01 33.20 7.22
N SER A 549 9.99 33.11 6.38
CA SER A 549 8.81 33.97 6.50
C SER A 549 7.86 33.49 7.59
N ALA A 550 7.01 34.41 8.05
CA ALA A 550 5.75 34.04 8.68
C ALA A 550 4.90 33.16 7.76
N LYS A 551 3.94 32.45 8.35
CA LYS A 551 3.00 31.58 7.61
C LYS A 551 1.91 32.43 6.96
N VAL A 552 1.54 32.12 5.71
CA VAL A 552 0.42 32.75 4.99
C VAL A 552 -0.64 31.72 4.65
N VAL A 553 -1.89 31.99 4.99
CA VAL A 553 -3.00 31.06 4.74
C VAL A 553 -3.63 31.32 3.38
N LEU A 554 -3.81 30.24 2.60
CA LEU A 554 -4.51 30.23 1.31
C LEU A 554 -5.67 29.25 1.37
N LYS A 555 -6.90 29.75 1.25
CA LYS A 555 -8.13 28.94 1.23
C LYS A 555 -8.55 28.63 -0.20
N VAL A 556 -8.80 27.36 -0.50
CA VAL A 556 -9.19 26.89 -1.84
C VAL A 556 -10.52 26.18 -1.77
N ALA A 557 -11.57 26.81 -2.29
CA ALA A 557 -12.91 26.23 -2.34
C ALA A 557 -13.08 25.28 -3.52
N ARG A 558 -14.00 24.30 -3.38
CA ARG A 558 -14.43 23.44 -4.50
C ARG A 558 -14.94 24.28 -5.67
N ALA A 559 -14.47 23.97 -6.87
CA ALA A 559 -14.99 24.59 -8.08
C ALA A 559 -16.44 24.16 -8.34
N THR A 560 -17.25 25.06 -8.89
CA THR A 560 -18.61 24.71 -9.32
C THR A 560 -18.56 23.89 -10.60
N SER A 561 -19.29 22.78 -10.67
CA SER A 561 -19.46 22.05 -11.93
C SER A 561 -20.61 22.63 -12.75
N LYS A 562 -20.48 22.55 -14.09
CA LYS A 562 -21.56 22.80 -15.05
C LYS A 562 -21.76 21.56 -15.92
N LEU A 563 -23.01 21.10 -16.01
CA LEU A 563 -23.41 20.07 -16.97
C LEU A 563 -23.87 20.74 -18.26
N GLY A 564 -23.32 20.29 -19.38
CA GLY A 564 -23.82 20.67 -20.70
C GLY A 564 -25.15 19.99 -21.04
N SER A 565 -25.66 20.23 -22.24
CA SER A 565 -26.89 19.60 -22.73
C SER A 565 -26.76 18.07 -22.73
N VAL A 566 -27.72 17.42 -22.08
CA VAL A 566 -27.81 15.97 -22.01
C VAL A 566 -28.36 15.44 -23.34
N LYS A 567 -27.59 14.57 -24.00
CA LYS A 567 -27.97 13.92 -25.26
C LYS A 567 -28.35 12.47 -25.01
N LEU A 568 -29.52 12.08 -25.49
CA LEU A 568 -29.98 10.69 -25.48
C LEU A 568 -29.67 10.04 -26.84
N SER A 569 -29.24 8.78 -26.85
CA SER A 569 -29.05 8.04 -28.11
C SER A 569 -30.35 7.83 -28.88
N SER A 570 -31.50 7.85 -28.21
CA SER A 570 -32.82 7.95 -28.82
C SER A 570 -33.81 8.63 -27.87
N LYS A 571 -34.73 9.44 -28.41
CA LYS A 571 -35.88 10.00 -27.67
C LYS A 571 -37.04 9.01 -27.52
N SER A 572 -37.03 7.92 -28.27
CA SER A 572 -38.04 6.87 -28.24
C SER A 572 -37.40 5.49 -28.38
N ILE A 573 -37.53 4.63 -27.38
CA ILE A 573 -36.77 3.37 -27.32
C ILE A 573 -37.62 2.21 -26.81
N LYS A 574 -37.46 1.02 -27.43
CA LYS A 574 -38.14 -0.21 -26.99
C LYS A 574 -37.60 -0.69 -25.64
N ARG A 575 -38.48 -1.25 -24.80
CA ARG A 575 -38.07 -1.94 -23.57
C ARG A 575 -37.07 -3.07 -23.86
N GLY A 576 -36.09 -3.25 -22.98
CA GLY A 576 -35.02 -4.26 -23.10
C GLY A 576 -33.77 -3.79 -23.85
N LYS A 577 -33.85 -2.70 -24.61
CA LYS A 577 -32.68 -2.09 -25.26
C LYS A 577 -31.87 -1.20 -24.30
N THR A 578 -30.67 -0.82 -24.72
CA THR A 578 -29.79 0.06 -23.94
C THR A 578 -29.88 1.50 -24.46
N LEU A 579 -30.25 2.42 -23.57
CA LEU A 579 -30.20 3.85 -23.81
C LEU A 579 -28.81 4.39 -23.41
N THR A 580 -28.14 5.14 -24.27
CA THR A 580 -26.92 5.85 -23.90
C THR A 580 -27.24 7.32 -23.62
N VAL A 581 -26.91 7.77 -22.42
CA VAL A 581 -27.04 9.16 -21.97
C VAL A 581 -25.66 9.81 -21.97
N THR A 582 -25.46 10.80 -22.82
CA THR A 582 -24.18 11.51 -22.96
C THR A 582 -24.29 12.92 -22.40
N VAL A 583 -23.35 13.31 -21.53
CA VAL A 583 -23.29 14.67 -20.99
C VAL A 583 -21.85 15.16 -20.87
N LYS A 584 -21.63 16.45 -21.14
CA LYS A 584 -20.35 17.14 -20.90
C LYS A 584 -20.33 17.72 -19.48
N VAL A 585 -19.20 17.61 -18.80
CA VAL A 585 -18.99 18.16 -17.44
C VAL A 585 -17.81 19.12 -17.47
N SER A 586 -18.03 20.35 -16.99
CA SER A 586 -17.00 21.39 -16.88
C SER A 586 -16.81 21.80 -15.41
N PRO A 587 -15.60 22.20 -14.99
CA PRO A 587 -14.36 22.25 -15.77
C PRO A 587 -13.77 20.85 -16.03
N LYS A 588 -13.43 20.57 -17.29
CA LYS A 588 -12.99 19.25 -17.79
C LYS A 588 -11.84 18.64 -16.98
N ALA A 589 -10.80 19.44 -16.71
CA ALA A 589 -9.57 18.98 -16.06
C ALA A 589 -9.81 18.46 -14.62
N LEU A 590 -10.74 19.08 -13.89
CA LEU A 590 -11.08 18.69 -12.52
C LEU A 590 -12.22 17.68 -12.46
N ALA A 591 -13.09 17.67 -13.47
CA ALA A 591 -14.28 16.81 -13.49
C ALA A 591 -13.98 15.34 -13.84
N ARG A 592 -12.86 15.07 -14.54
CA ARG A 592 -12.47 13.74 -15.06
C ARG A 592 -12.27 12.66 -13.99
N SER A 593 -12.07 13.04 -12.73
CA SER A 593 -11.97 12.10 -11.60
C SER A 593 -13.33 11.80 -10.96
N GLY A 594 -14.42 12.41 -11.44
CA GLY A 594 -15.76 12.18 -10.92
C GLY A 594 -16.63 11.32 -11.84
N SER A 595 -17.83 11.02 -11.37
CA SER A 595 -18.81 10.21 -12.09
C SER A 595 -20.13 10.96 -12.31
N VAL A 596 -20.83 10.55 -13.36
CA VAL A 596 -22.19 10.99 -13.66
C VAL A 596 -23.14 9.82 -13.43
N ALA A 597 -24.25 10.08 -12.76
CA ALA A 597 -25.35 9.15 -12.56
C ALA A 597 -26.63 9.65 -13.24
N VAL A 598 -27.40 8.70 -13.76
CA VAL A 598 -28.73 8.95 -14.34
C VAL A 598 -29.77 8.38 -13.40
N TYR A 599 -30.79 9.18 -13.11
CA TYR A 599 -31.88 8.86 -12.21
C TYR A 599 -33.20 8.82 -12.98
N TYR A 600 -34.02 7.82 -12.68
CA TYR A 600 -35.43 7.79 -13.03
C TYR A 600 -36.23 7.80 -11.74
N LYS A 601 -37.11 8.81 -11.57
CA LYS A 601 -37.63 9.18 -10.25
C LYS A 601 -36.44 9.40 -9.28
N SER A 602 -36.48 8.81 -8.09
CA SER A 602 -35.39 8.86 -7.11
C SER A 602 -34.37 7.72 -7.23
N LYS A 603 -34.59 6.76 -8.15
CA LYS A 603 -33.71 5.58 -8.29
C LYS A 603 -32.61 5.83 -9.31
N LYS A 604 -31.36 5.53 -8.94
CA LYS A 604 -30.21 5.52 -9.85
C LYS A 604 -30.35 4.34 -10.82
N VAL A 605 -30.39 4.63 -12.12
CA VAL A 605 -30.59 3.61 -13.17
C VAL A 605 -29.33 3.30 -13.98
N GLY A 606 -28.32 4.16 -13.89
CA GLY A 606 -26.98 3.94 -14.44
C GLY A 606 -25.98 4.98 -13.96
N SER A 607 -24.69 4.69 -14.11
CA SER A 607 -23.60 5.66 -13.92
C SER A 607 -22.41 5.36 -14.84
N ALA A 608 -21.58 6.38 -15.07
CA ALA A 608 -20.30 6.24 -15.75
C ALA A 608 -19.31 7.29 -15.26
N MET A 609 -18.02 6.98 -15.34
CA MET A 609 -16.95 7.94 -15.09
C MET A 609 -16.91 9.02 -16.18
N VAL A 610 -16.47 10.23 -15.81
CA VAL A 610 -16.21 11.30 -16.77
C VAL A 610 -14.87 11.03 -17.46
N SER A 611 -14.87 10.93 -18.79
CA SER A 611 -13.63 10.71 -19.55
C SER A 611 -12.64 11.87 -19.46
N SER A 612 -11.40 11.64 -19.89
CA SER A 612 -10.38 12.69 -20.05
C SER A 612 -10.83 13.86 -20.92
N LYS A 613 -11.82 13.64 -21.82
CA LYS A 613 -12.48 14.65 -22.66
C LYS A 613 -13.57 15.47 -21.94
N GLY A 614 -13.86 15.19 -20.67
CA GLY A 614 -14.92 15.85 -19.90
C GLY A 614 -16.31 15.36 -20.28
N VAL A 615 -16.43 14.14 -20.83
CA VAL A 615 -17.69 13.56 -21.30
C VAL A 615 -17.98 12.28 -20.54
N ALA A 616 -19.19 12.14 -20.00
CA ALA A 616 -19.69 10.88 -19.47
C ALA A 616 -20.71 10.27 -20.44
N LYS A 617 -20.58 8.97 -20.71
CA LYS A 617 -21.53 8.17 -21.50
C LYS A 617 -22.12 7.07 -20.61
N VAL A 618 -23.30 7.33 -20.05
CA VAL A 618 -23.98 6.42 -19.14
C VAL A 618 -24.88 5.46 -19.92
N LYS A 619 -24.63 4.15 -19.83
CA LYS A 619 -25.49 3.11 -20.39
C LYS A 619 -26.62 2.80 -19.39
N VAL A 620 -27.87 2.89 -19.83
CA VAL A 620 -29.07 2.62 -19.04
C VAL A 620 -29.89 1.53 -19.71
N LYS A 621 -30.04 0.37 -19.07
CA LYS A 621 -30.97 -0.68 -19.53
C LYS A 621 -32.40 -0.17 -19.37
N THR A 622 -33.19 -0.12 -20.45
CA THR A 622 -34.54 0.46 -20.40
C THR A 622 -35.52 -0.34 -19.54
N SER A 623 -35.21 -1.60 -19.21
CA SER A 623 -35.93 -2.40 -18.21
C SER A 623 -35.94 -1.76 -16.81
N ARG A 624 -34.95 -0.91 -16.50
CA ARG A 624 -34.89 -0.14 -15.23
C ARG A 624 -35.78 1.11 -15.23
N LEU A 625 -36.44 1.42 -16.35
CA LEU A 625 -37.33 2.58 -16.50
C LEU A 625 -38.82 2.24 -16.34
N GLY A 626 -39.13 1.06 -15.79
CA GLY A 626 -40.49 0.57 -15.57
C GLY A 626 -40.96 -0.44 -16.62
N LYS A 627 -42.12 -1.08 -16.35
CA LYS A 627 -42.66 -2.18 -17.16
C LYS A 627 -43.57 -1.72 -18.31
N LYS A 628 -44.36 -0.66 -18.11
CA LYS A 628 -45.38 -0.17 -19.07
C LYS A 628 -44.77 0.76 -20.14
N ALA A 629 -45.39 0.89 -21.31
CA ALA A 629 -45.04 1.95 -22.27
C ALA A 629 -45.34 3.35 -21.70
N GLY A 630 -44.79 4.41 -22.31
CA GLY A 630 -45.11 5.80 -22.01
C GLY A 630 -43.90 6.72 -21.76
N LYS A 631 -44.20 7.99 -21.45
CA LYS A 631 -43.17 9.03 -21.22
C LYS A 631 -42.40 8.78 -19.91
N ARG A 632 -41.10 9.03 -19.92
CA ARG A 632 -40.19 8.94 -18.76
C ARG A 632 -39.37 10.22 -18.66
N THR A 633 -39.13 10.65 -17.44
CA THR A 633 -38.32 11.82 -17.13
C THR A 633 -37.07 11.36 -16.39
N LEU A 634 -35.91 11.65 -16.98
CA LEU A 634 -34.60 11.34 -16.41
C LEU A 634 -33.95 12.60 -15.87
N LYS A 635 -33.26 12.47 -14.73
CA LYS A 635 -32.40 13.51 -14.17
C LYS A 635 -30.96 13.02 -14.21
N VAL A 636 -30.06 13.84 -14.74
CA VAL A 636 -28.63 13.50 -14.80
C VAL A 636 -27.91 14.31 -13.72
N ARG A 637 -27.05 13.67 -12.94
CA ARG A 637 -26.31 14.31 -11.85
C ARG A 637 -24.84 13.97 -11.95
N TYR A 638 -23.99 14.99 -11.95
CA TYR A 638 -22.58 14.84 -11.64
C TYR A 638 -22.44 14.76 -10.13
N LEU A 639 -21.80 13.70 -9.64
CA LEU A 639 -21.75 13.40 -8.19
C LEU A 639 -20.73 14.27 -7.44
N GLY A 640 -19.90 15.04 -8.15
CA GLY A 640 -18.83 15.84 -7.56
C GLY A 640 -17.56 15.03 -7.31
N THR A 641 -16.53 15.73 -6.85
CA THR A 641 -15.25 15.17 -6.38
C THR A 641 -14.79 15.98 -5.16
N SER A 642 -13.63 15.63 -4.60
CA SER A 642 -12.96 16.47 -3.61
C SER A 642 -12.60 17.86 -4.16
N GLN A 643 -12.50 18.03 -5.48
CA GLN A 643 -12.12 19.29 -6.13
C GLN A 643 -13.31 20.08 -6.72
N VAL A 644 -14.42 19.41 -7.02
CA VAL A 644 -15.54 19.99 -7.76
C VAL A 644 -16.88 19.65 -7.10
N LYS A 645 -17.75 20.64 -6.90
CA LYS A 645 -19.10 20.44 -6.34
C LYS A 645 -19.96 19.59 -7.28
N ALA A 646 -20.90 18.83 -6.72
CA ALA A 646 -21.93 18.12 -7.47
C ALA A 646 -22.86 19.11 -8.21
N SER A 647 -23.44 18.68 -9.33
CA SER A 647 -24.46 19.45 -10.06
C SER A 647 -25.47 18.53 -10.73
N SER A 648 -26.66 19.06 -11.02
CA SER A 648 -27.73 18.33 -11.71
C SER A 648 -28.12 19.03 -13.01
N SER A 649 -28.49 18.24 -14.02
CA SER A 649 -29.06 18.76 -15.26
C SER A 649 -30.52 19.13 -15.04
N LYS A 650 -31.08 19.90 -15.99
CA LYS A 650 -32.53 19.91 -16.21
C LYS A 650 -33.00 18.48 -16.56
N SER A 651 -34.26 18.21 -16.27
CA SER A 651 -34.90 16.93 -16.59
C SER A 651 -34.99 16.71 -18.11
N VAL A 652 -34.75 15.48 -18.56
CA VAL A 652 -34.83 15.09 -19.97
C VAL A 652 -35.93 14.04 -20.15
N ARG A 653 -36.76 14.22 -21.18
CA ARG A 653 -37.86 13.30 -21.47
C ARG A 653 -37.48 12.28 -22.54
N LEU A 654 -37.98 11.05 -22.40
CA LEU A 654 -37.98 10.02 -23.44
C LEU A 654 -39.29 9.25 -23.44
N THR A 655 -39.62 8.59 -24.53
CA THR A 655 -40.76 7.68 -24.64
C THR A 655 -40.27 6.23 -24.62
N LEU A 656 -40.70 5.46 -23.63
CA LEU A 656 -40.49 4.02 -23.58
C LEU A 656 -41.61 3.35 -24.37
N ARG A 657 -41.29 2.58 -25.42
CA ARG A 657 -42.25 1.78 -26.18
C ARG A 657 -42.21 0.33 -25.75
#